data_AF-A0ABD2MPS8-F1
#
_entry.id   AF-A0ABD2MPS8-F1
#
_cell.length_a   1.000
_cell.length_b   1.000
_cell.length_c   1.000
_cell.angle_alpha   90.00
_cell.angle_beta   90.00
_cell.angle_gamma   90.00
#
_symmetry.space_group_name_H-M   'P 1'
#
loop_
_entity.id
_entity.type
_entity.pdbx_description
1 polymer ?
#
loop_
_entity_poly.entity_id
_entity_poly.type
_entity_poly.pdbx_seq_one_letter_code
_entity_poly.pdbx_strand_id
1 'polypeptide(L)'
;MTTFIETAIDDEVYNKVDYTDEENTYYSLLSKLRNEKIIFVVLLMALMLVLPFLLYLCIFDDGDFSKQMQRQCAVDSIYRITCGKENISNTECNNISCCFEPATNSCYHSEPSNYYYYRDSGSFVPSLENTPLGFPSLDTLSITVIEEPEMLRIFLNGSHPSKTYFADNTSKFDIVKSDKLSVTVFRKGTNEMLFTSLNGPLIASKEYLEWTFQLTNTSGIMFGLGELNIDLDENSTLTKIIYKNQDDHNTLPIFMAYSNGKYHAAKIMHEGALQVTILPSNLVLLRNLLGKILEIQILDGPTPRDIYKKIRNEETSSNLISEWGLGLHICREEPAQNLSDLLQQYSTFSSKRADYPDFTYESDCIHDDLLLHLLAEKSPNLTQIAEIVKSMGENFLLSYPPQIPINSKIFDKYKGTDIFFKNSTTSECYIGKYKGFDVAYPNYRNESVGDLVNDIGDLFEEIVINGISFTKSWPQDGSYQIKNSTIFFYNKQIEESLSNTLPWNLKDEDDFHLRYHNEYGSNVREIANRQFSKQNLSFSSVSNMMSFEPLIIQNVNSSWMDMKHFLRTSLYNSMFGHSLISVPVCGSNSDYDKKLQEDLCLRWYILAATMPLMRVSSTNSPRDPINLYSNYTINKVLDILQKRRQLVPYYRTILNNSEPLIRPMFFNFPEIENIHGLDEQYMIGNALLVAQPMSSDVQQLNIFLPATNVWYEFWGGMKYETKKGKEWIKYPIFKSDWVSFIAEGNIVAQVNTSNIGEMQITLVAALTKTGQAKGALLLYFSDEQSDITVYFMVTTGNQVTINTIEEKYDIIKGMIKTVCFYTYNETVGCDSANNYLR
;
A
#
# COMPACT_ATOMS: atom_id res chain seq x y z
N MET A 1 -29.28 43.58 -14.02
CA MET A 1 -28.51 44.30 -15.05
C MET A 1 -27.75 43.25 -15.87
N THR A 2 -28.35 42.29 -16.57
CA THR A 2 -29.36 42.35 -17.64
C THR A 2 -29.03 43.40 -18.70
N THR A 3 -28.14 43.00 -19.61
CA THR A 3 -28.28 43.19 -21.05
C THR A 3 -29.69 42.80 -21.51
N PHE A 4 -30.49 43.76 -21.95
CA PHE A 4 -31.61 43.59 -22.89
C PHE A 4 -32.12 44.98 -23.32
N ILE A 5 -32.69 45.05 -24.54
CA ILE A 5 -33.14 46.22 -25.31
C ILE A 5 -32.03 46.85 -26.17
N GLU A 6 -32.08 46.87 -27.50
CA GLU A 6 -32.91 46.20 -28.52
C GLU A 6 -32.20 46.49 -29.85
N THR A 7 -32.02 45.46 -30.66
CA THR A 7 -31.82 45.57 -32.10
C THR A 7 -33.18 45.74 -32.77
N ALA A 8 -33.43 46.87 -33.43
CA ALA A 8 -34.26 46.96 -34.64
C ALA A 8 -34.27 48.41 -35.15
N ILE A 9 -33.70 48.64 -36.33
CA ILE A 9 -34.26 49.31 -37.51
C ILE A 9 -33.07 49.58 -38.45
N ASP A 10 -32.97 48.73 -39.47
CA ASP A 10 -32.26 49.03 -40.72
C ASP A 10 -32.93 50.25 -41.40
N ASP A 11 -32.14 51.21 -41.85
CA ASP A 11 -32.09 51.62 -43.27
C ASP A 11 -31.22 52.88 -43.45
N GLU A 12 -30.15 52.67 -44.24
CA GLU A 12 -29.62 53.52 -45.30
C GLU A 12 -29.84 55.07 -45.36
N VAL A 13 -28.72 55.75 -45.63
CA VAL A 13 -28.57 56.89 -46.57
C VAL A 13 -28.65 58.35 -46.04
N TYR A 14 -27.48 59.00 -46.08
CA TYR A 14 -27.14 60.40 -46.43
C TYR A 14 -27.99 61.62 -45.94
N ASN A 15 -27.21 62.62 -45.47
CA ASN A 15 -27.34 64.07 -45.69
C ASN A 15 -28.22 64.97 -44.77
N LYS A 16 -27.50 65.85 -44.03
CA LYS A 16 -27.52 67.34 -44.10
C LYS A 16 -28.61 68.18 -43.37
N VAL A 17 -28.10 69.20 -42.63
CA VAL A 17 -28.64 70.56 -42.35
C VAL A 17 -29.53 70.81 -41.11
N ASP A 18 -28.90 71.43 -40.10
CA ASP A 18 -29.14 72.75 -39.45
C ASP A 18 -30.52 73.32 -39.01
N TYR A 19 -30.50 73.76 -37.73
CA TYR A 19 -30.98 75.01 -37.07
C TYR A 19 -32.46 75.32 -36.69
N THR A 20 -32.57 75.76 -35.41
CA THR A 20 -33.46 76.80 -34.79
C THR A 20 -34.98 76.62 -34.85
N ASP A 21 -35.83 77.13 -33.96
CA ASP A 21 -35.79 77.84 -32.66
C ASP A 21 -37.26 77.80 -32.18
N GLU A 22 -37.51 77.76 -30.86
CA GLU A 22 -38.60 78.45 -30.13
C GLU A 22 -38.87 77.77 -28.77
N GLU A 23 -38.00 78.12 -27.83
CA GLU A 23 -38.31 78.12 -26.39
C GLU A 23 -39.40 79.15 -26.06
N ASN A 24 -40.12 78.88 -24.96
CA ASN A 24 -40.62 79.84 -23.96
C ASN A 24 -42.10 79.79 -23.54
N THR A 25 -42.75 78.65 -23.70
CA THR A 25 -44.00 78.35 -22.95
C THR A 25 -43.87 77.20 -21.95
N TYR A 26 -42.74 76.46 -22.00
CA TYR A 26 -42.52 75.24 -21.21
C TYR A 26 -41.87 75.47 -19.83
N TYR A 27 -41.11 76.56 -19.69
CA TYR A 27 -40.26 76.80 -18.51
C TYR A 27 -41.01 77.23 -17.23
N SER A 28 -42.22 77.79 -17.31
CA SER A 28 -42.97 78.20 -16.11
C SER A 28 -43.78 77.06 -15.48
N LEU A 29 -44.15 76.04 -16.26
CA LEU A 29 -44.85 74.83 -15.78
C LEU A 29 -43.87 73.79 -15.20
N LEU A 30 -42.67 73.71 -15.77
CA LEU A 30 -41.62 72.82 -15.26
C LEU A 30 -41.08 73.21 -13.88
N SER A 31 -41.06 74.49 -13.51
CA SER A 31 -40.51 74.91 -12.20
C SER A 31 -41.38 74.49 -11.02
N LYS A 32 -42.72 74.41 -11.20
CA LYS A 32 -43.65 73.91 -10.17
C LYS A 32 -43.67 72.38 -10.06
N LEU A 33 -43.51 71.66 -11.17
CA LEU A 33 -43.40 70.19 -11.18
C LEU A 33 -42.01 69.68 -10.76
N ARG A 34 -40.99 70.54 -10.75
CA ARG A 34 -39.62 70.20 -10.30
C ARG A 34 -39.54 69.94 -8.80
N ASN A 35 -40.27 70.69 -7.97
CA ASN A 35 -40.15 70.57 -6.52
C ASN A 35 -40.80 69.30 -5.97
N GLU A 36 -41.96 68.86 -6.49
CA GLU A 36 -42.58 67.60 -6.04
C GLU A 36 -41.80 66.37 -6.50
N LYS A 37 -41.22 66.39 -7.72
CA LYS A 37 -40.36 65.30 -8.22
C LYS A 37 -38.99 65.27 -7.52
N ILE A 38 -38.41 66.41 -7.17
CA ILE A 38 -37.16 66.45 -6.39
C ILE A 38 -37.39 65.89 -4.99
N ILE A 39 -38.48 66.26 -4.31
CA ILE A 39 -38.81 65.71 -2.99
C ILE A 39 -39.03 64.19 -3.07
N PHE A 40 -39.73 63.71 -4.09
CA PHE A 40 -39.94 62.27 -4.29
C PHE A 40 -38.63 61.53 -4.57
N VAL A 41 -37.76 62.08 -5.42
CA VAL A 41 -36.46 61.48 -5.76
C VAL A 41 -35.49 61.52 -4.56
N VAL A 42 -35.51 62.58 -3.76
CA VAL A 42 -34.70 62.68 -2.52
C VAL A 42 -35.21 61.69 -1.47
N LEU A 43 -36.52 61.52 -1.33
CA LEU A 43 -37.11 60.49 -0.45
C LEU A 43 -36.78 59.08 -0.94
N LEU A 44 -36.78 58.84 -2.25
CA LEU A 44 -36.45 57.52 -2.83
C LEU A 44 -34.95 57.20 -2.70
N MET A 45 -34.07 58.19 -2.86
CA MET A 45 -32.63 58.03 -2.58
C MET A 45 -32.35 57.87 -1.09
N ALA A 46 -33.05 58.59 -0.22
CA ALA A 46 -32.97 58.40 1.22
C ALA A 46 -33.45 56.99 1.59
N LEU A 47 -34.54 56.49 0.99
CA LEU A 47 -34.99 55.12 1.20
C LEU A 47 -33.96 54.09 0.67
N MET A 48 -33.35 54.33 -0.49
CA MET A 48 -32.32 53.43 -1.04
C MET A 48 -31.00 53.44 -0.25
N LEU A 49 -30.73 54.47 0.56
CA LEU A 49 -29.56 54.51 1.44
C LEU A 49 -29.87 54.00 2.84
N VAL A 50 -31.04 54.36 3.37
CA VAL A 50 -31.46 54.02 4.73
C VAL A 50 -31.98 52.59 4.80
N LEU A 51 -32.61 52.04 3.77
CA LEU A 51 -33.12 50.67 3.78
C LEU A 51 -31.99 49.62 3.78
N PRO A 52 -30.92 49.72 2.96
CA PRO A 52 -29.78 48.82 3.07
C PRO A 52 -29.00 49.03 4.37
N PHE A 53 -28.95 50.26 4.92
CA PHE A 53 -28.30 50.52 6.19
C PHE A 53 -29.11 49.99 7.39
N LEU A 54 -30.44 50.08 7.36
CA LEU A 54 -31.31 49.45 8.35
C LEU A 54 -31.36 47.93 8.19
N LEU A 55 -31.33 47.40 6.96
CA LEU A 55 -31.12 45.97 6.70
C LEU A 55 -29.75 45.53 7.21
N TYR A 56 -28.70 46.33 7.00
CA TYR A 56 -27.38 46.08 7.55
C TYR A 56 -27.42 46.09 9.08
N LEU A 57 -28.07 47.05 9.72
CA LEU A 57 -28.21 47.07 11.18
C LEU A 57 -29.15 45.99 11.73
N CYS A 58 -30.12 45.50 10.96
CA CYS A 58 -30.97 44.36 11.36
C CYS A 58 -30.29 43.00 11.10
N ILE A 59 -29.39 42.91 10.13
CA ILE A 59 -28.61 41.70 9.81
C ILE A 59 -27.32 41.65 10.67
N PHE A 60 -26.76 42.81 10.98
CA PHE A 60 -25.50 43.04 11.72
C PHE A 60 -25.76 43.95 12.92
N ASP A 61 -26.81 43.67 13.69
CA ASP A 61 -26.93 44.21 15.05
C ASP A 61 -25.73 43.66 15.83
N ASP A 62 -24.92 44.54 16.42
CA ASP A 62 -23.75 44.22 17.26
C ASP A 62 -24.22 43.64 18.62
N GLY A 63 -25.01 42.57 18.54
CA GLY A 63 -25.27 41.67 19.65
C GLY A 63 -24.05 40.78 19.83
N ASP A 64 -23.18 41.18 20.76
CA ASP A 64 -22.23 40.32 21.50
C ASP A 64 -21.83 39.02 20.77
N PHE A 65 -21.05 39.16 19.68
CA PHE A 65 -20.62 38.07 18.79
C PHE A 65 -19.58 37.14 19.43
N SER A 66 -19.61 36.96 20.75
CA SER A 66 -18.71 36.08 21.50
C SER A 66 -19.38 34.80 22.03
N LYS A 67 -20.62 34.45 21.62
CA LYS A 67 -21.29 33.23 22.10
C LYS A 67 -22.05 32.46 21.01
N GLN A 68 -21.63 31.21 20.83
CA GLN A 68 -22.26 30.09 20.11
C GLN A 68 -22.31 30.15 18.56
N MET A 69 -21.42 29.40 17.91
CA MET A 69 -21.67 28.91 16.55
C MET A 69 -23.01 28.15 16.56
N GLN A 70 -24.03 28.67 15.86
CA GLN A 70 -25.31 27.98 15.74
C GLN A 70 -25.10 26.64 15.04
N ARG A 71 -25.44 25.55 15.74
CA ARG A 71 -25.41 24.17 15.23
C ARG A 71 -26.22 24.07 13.94
N GLN A 72 -25.59 23.70 12.83
CA GLN A 72 -26.29 23.41 11.57
C GLN A 72 -26.35 21.90 11.32
N CYS A 73 -27.56 21.38 11.14
CA CYS A 73 -27.79 20.00 10.70
C CYS A 73 -27.93 19.87 9.18
N ALA A 74 -27.90 20.99 8.44
CA ALA A 74 -27.90 20.98 6.98
C ALA A 74 -26.49 20.65 6.43
N VAL A 75 -26.00 19.44 6.74
CA VAL A 75 -24.71 18.93 6.26
C VAL A 75 -24.98 18.09 5.01
N ASP A 76 -24.26 18.39 3.93
CA ASP A 76 -24.30 17.61 2.70
C ASP A 76 -23.89 16.16 2.98
N SER A 77 -24.59 15.19 2.38
CA SER A 77 -24.38 13.76 2.61
C SER A 77 -22.92 13.32 2.44
N ILE A 78 -22.18 13.94 1.52
CA ILE A 78 -20.78 13.56 1.26
C ILE A 78 -19.82 13.90 2.42
N TYR A 79 -20.21 14.83 3.31
CA TYR A 79 -19.44 15.28 4.48
C TYR A 79 -19.96 14.69 5.81
N ARG A 80 -21.03 13.89 5.79
CA ARG A 80 -21.64 13.38 7.02
C ARG A 80 -20.77 12.32 7.69
N ILE A 81 -20.17 12.71 8.81
CA ILE A 81 -19.42 11.79 9.70
C ILE A 81 -20.38 11.16 10.69
N THR A 82 -20.35 9.83 10.83
CA THR A 82 -21.19 9.08 11.76
C THR A 82 -20.93 9.50 13.21
N CYS A 83 -22.00 9.77 13.96
CA CYS A 83 -21.92 10.19 15.37
C CYS A 83 -22.60 9.18 16.29
N GLY A 84 -21.85 8.69 17.27
CA GLY A 84 -22.36 7.75 18.28
C GLY A 84 -22.55 6.34 17.75
N LYS A 85 -23.50 5.61 18.36
CA LYS A 85 -23.81 4.21 18.01
C LYS A 85 -24.72 4.12 16.78
N GLU A 86 -24.62 3.01 16.06
CA GLU A 86 -25.54 2.70 14.96
C GLU A 86 -26.96 2.38 15.48
N ASN A 87 -27.98 2.61 14.65
CA ASN A 87 -29.39 2.28 14.92
C ASN A 87 -30.01 2.93 16.17
N ILE A 88 -29.62 4.16 16.47
CA ILE A 88 -30.23 4.95 17.56
C ILE A 88 -31.44 5.75 17.07
N SER A 89 -32.36 6.06 17.98
CA SER A 89 -33.52 6.92 17.72
C SER A 89 -33.13 8.38 17.51
N ASN A 90 -34.01 9.15 16.85
CA ASN A 90 -33.86 10.60 16.70
C ASN A 90 -33.65 11.31 18.05
N THR A 91 -34.34 10.87 19.09
CA THR A 91 -34.19 11.41 20.46
C THR A 91 -32.81 11.11 21.04
N GLU A 92 -32.31 9.89 20.89
CA GLU A 92 -30.98 9.50 21.37
C GLU A 92 -29.87 10.26 20.63
N CYS A 93 -29.98 10.40 19.31
CA CYS A 93 -29.04 11.16 18.49
C CYS A 93 -28.97 12.64 18.90
N ASN A 94 -30.12 13.27 19.14
CA ASN A 94 -30.16 14.66 19.59
C ASN A 94 -29.61 14.84 21.02
N ASN A 95 -29.82 13.86 21.90
CA ASN A 95 -29.31 13.88 23.28
C ASN A 95 -27.78 13.88 23.34
N ILE A 96 -27.11 13.23 22.37
CA ILE A 96 -25.64 13.28 22.20
C ILE A 96 -25.20 14.46 21.32
N SER A 97 -26.01 15.52 21.22
CA SER A 97 -25.66 16.74 20.47
C SER A 97 -25.34 16.52 18.98
N CYS A 98 -25.94 15.50 18.36
CA CYS A 98 -25.75 15.15 16.94
C CYS A 98 -27.07 15.20 16.15
N CYS A 99 -26.94 15.26 14.81
CA CYS A 99 -28.04 15.44 13.87
C CYS A 99 -28.52 14.10 13.30
N PHE A 100 -29.83 13.96 13.10
CA PHE A 100 -30.45 12.71 12.67
C PHE A 100 -31.04 12.84 11.26
N GLU A 101 -30.79 11.85 10.40
CA GLU A 101 -31.39 11.72 9.07
C GLU A 101 -32.49 10.64 9.10
N PRO A 102 -33.77 11.01 9.03
CA PRO A 102 -34.86 10.04 9.06
C PRO A 102 -34.88 9.09 7.86
N ALA A 103 -34.44 9.55 6.68
CA ALA A 103 -34.50 8.73 5.46
C ALA A 103 -33.58 7.50 5.53
N THR A 104 -32.40 7.65 6.15
CA THR A 104 -31.39 6.61 6.29
C THR A 104 -31.29 6.05 7.70
N ASN A 105 -32.10 6.56 8.64
CA ASN A 105 -32.06 6.22 10.06
C ASN A 105 -30.63 6.34 10.66
N SER A 106 -29.92 7.40 10.29
CA SER A 106 -28.50 7.59 10.66
C SER A 106 -28.29 8.85 11.49
N CYS A 107 -27.36 8.77 12.45
CA CYS A 107 -26.92 9.89 13.28
C CYS A 107 -25.53 10.37 12.82
N TYR A 108 -25.37 11.68 12.66
CA TYR A 108 -24.15 12.30 12.14
C TYR A 108 -23.81 13.60 12.89
N HIS A 109 -22.53 13.98 12.83
CA HIS A 109 -22.04 15.22 13.43
C HIS A 109 -22.66 16.45 12.75
N SER A 110 -23.01 17.47 13.54
CA SER A 110 -23.33 18.80 12.98
C SER A 110 -22.10 19.44 12.34
N GLU A 111 -22.31 20.47 11.54
CA GLU A 111 -21.24 21.32 11.04
C GLU A 111 -21.34 22.72 11.66
N PRO A 112 -20.32 23.18 12.41
CA PRO A 112 -19.18 22.41 12.91
C PRO A 112 -19.61 21.35 13.93
N SER A 113 -18.75 20.35 14.18
CA SER A 113 -19.00 19.35 15.22
C SER A 113 -18.99 19.99 16.61
N ASN A 114 -19.90 19.52 17.48
CA ASN A 114 -19.92 19.89 18.91
C ASN A 114 -18.82 19.18 19.71
N TYR A 115 -18.14 18.20 19.12
CA TYR A 115 -17.05 17.44 19.75
C TYR A 115 -15.70 17.96 19.28
N TYR A 116 -15.08 18.81 20.10
CA TYR A 116 -13.78 19.41 19.86
C TYR A 116 -13.09 19.72 21.19
N TYR A 117 -11.81 20.06 21.12
CA TYR A 117 -11.05 20.56 22.26
C TYR A 117 -10.73 22.04 22.04
N TYR A 118 -10.84 22.87 23.08
CA TYR A 118 -10.55 24.30 23.02
C TYR A 118 -9.59 24.73 24.12
N ARG A 119 -8.90 25.83 23.88
CA ARG A 119 -7.92 26.35 24.82
C ARG A 119 -8.59 27.01 26.02
N ASP A 120 -8.37 26.46 27.22
CA ASP A 120 -8.72 27.05 28.50
C ASP A 120 -7.49 27.04 29.43
N SER A 121 -7.13 28.21 29.96
CA SER A 121 -6.06 28.37 30.96
C SER A 121 -4.71 27.74 30.58
N GLY A 122 -4.41 27.69 29.27
CA GLY A 122 -3.16 27.15 28.72
C GLY A 122 -3.18 25.67 28.34
N SER A 123 -4.27 24.95 28.64
CA SER A 123 -4.49 23.55 28.27
C SER A 123 -5.66 23.43 27.29
N PHE A 124 -5.72 22.35 26.52
CA PHE A 124 -6.89 22.06 25.70
C PHE A 124 -7.83 21.12 26.43
N VAL A 125 -9.07 21.56 26.67
CA VAL A 125 -10.11 20.84 27.41
C VAL A 125 -11.27 20.48 26.47
N PRO A 126 -12.04 19.41 26.76
CA PRO A 126 -13.12 18.99 25.87
C PRO A 126 -14.30 19.97 25.91
N SER A 127 -15.00 20.12 24.79
CA SER A 127 -16.25 20.89 24.70
C SER A 127 -17.42 20.25 25.44
N LEU A 128 -17.42 18.91 25.56
CA LEU A 128 -18.44 18.10 26.21
C LEU A 128 -17.80 17.06 27.13
N GLU A 129 -18.40 16.84 28.30
CA GLU A 129 -17.89 15.92 29.33
C GLU A 129 -17.88 14.45 28.89
N ASN A 130 -18.82 14.05 28.01
CA ASN A 130 -18.96 12.68 27.54
C ASN A 130 -18.87 12.64 26.01
N THR A 131 -18.21 11.60 25.49
CA THR A 131 -18.14 11.26 24.07
C THR A 131 -19.51 10.85 23.51
N PRO A 132 -19.69 10.81 22.17
CA PRO A 132 -20.92 10.32 21.56
C PRO A 132 -21.28 8.86 21.91
N LEU A 133 -20.29 8.08 22.37
CA LEU A 133 -20.46 6.68 22.78
C LEU A 133 -20.84 6.54 24.27
N GLY A 134 -20.84 7.64 25.03
CA GLY A 134 -21.16 7.67 26.45
C GLY A 134 -19.98 7.48 27.39
N PHE A 135 -18.75 7.38 26.88
CA PHE A 135 -17.53 7.37 27.70
C PHE A 135 -17.14 8.79 28.13
N PRO A 136 -16.53 8.97 29.32
CA PRO A 136 -15.96 10.25 29.72
C PRO A 136 -14.89 10.73 28.74
N SER A 137 -14.94 12.00 28.35
CA SER A 137 -13.90 12.64 27.54
C SER A 137 -12.60 12.76 28.34
N LEU A 138 -11.44 12.71 27.68
CA LEU A 138 -10.17 12.99 28.35
C LEU A 138 -10.11 14.45 28.80
N ASP A 139 -9.67 14.68 30.04
CA ASP A 139 -9.61 16.00 30.66
C ASP A 139 -8.74 16.99 29.88
N THR A 140 -7.63 16.49 29.33
CA THR A 140 -6.69 17.29 28.55
C THR A 140 -6.19 16.53 27.33
N LEU A 141 -5.94 17.25 26.25
CA LEU A 141 -5.36 16.71 25.01
C LEU A 141 -4.27 17.65 24.51
N SER A 142 -3.31 17.13 23.77
CA SER A 142 -2.27 17.96 23.14
C SER A 142 -1.89 17.44 21.77
N ILE A 143 -1.51 18.35 20.87
CA ILE A 143 -0.88 18.01 19.60
C ILE A 143 0.57 18.49 19.60
N THR A 144 1.50 17.57 19.39
CA THR A 144 2.92 17.88 19.24
C THR A 144 3.31 17.72 17.78
N VAL A 145 4.01 18.70 17.22
CA VAL A 145 4.48 18.68 15.84
C VAL A 145 6.01 18.75 15.80
N ILE A 146 6.62 17.74 15.18
CA ILE A 146 8.07 17.61 15.03
C ILE A 146 8.39 17.56 13.55
N GLU A 147 9.25 18.47 13.07
CA GLU A 147 9.78 18.40 11.72
C GLU A 147 11.09 17.61 11.72
N GLU A 148 11.12 16.58 10.89
CA GLU A 148 12.29 15.76 10.61
C GLU A 148 12.79 16.07 9.19
N PRO A 149 14.03 15.68 8.83
CA PRO A 149 14.58 15.95 7.52
C PRO A 149 13.69 15.52 6.35
N GLU A 150 12.99 14.38 6.46
CA GLU A 150 12.21 13.84 5.34
C GLU A 150 10.69 14.10 5.44
N MET A 151 10.19 14.50 6.61
CA MET A 151 8.77 14.43 6.95
C MET A 151 8.38 15.34 8.12
N LEU A 152 7.08 15.51 8.33
CA LEU A 152 6.51 16.16 9.51
C LEU A 152 5.73 15.14 10.34
N ARG A 153 6.06 14.99 11.62
CA ARG A 153 5.38 14.07 12.55
C ARG A 153 4.41 14.86 13.42
N ILE A 154 3.16 14.41 13.48
CA ILE A 154 2.08 15.03 14.26
C ILE A 154 1.56 13.99 15.25
N PHE A 155 1.77 14.25 16.54
CA PHE A 155 1.34 13.37 17.63
C PHE A 155 0.11 13.94 18.31
N LEU A 156 -0.91 13.11 18.48
CA LEU A 156 -2.07 13.40 19.30
C LEU A 156 -1.96 12.61 20.62
N ASN A 157 -1.72 13.32 21.73
CA ASN A 157 -1.42 12.72 23.03
C ASN A 157 -2.57 12.93 24.03
N GLY A 158 -3.08 11.82 24.58
CA GLY A 158 -4.15 11.80 25.60
C GLY A 158 -3.70 11.58 27.05
N SER A 159 -2.41 11.38 27.32
CA SER A 159 -1.89 11.06 28.66
C SER A 159 -0.97 12.16 29.19
N HIS A 160 -1.44 12.89 30.22
CA HIS A 160 -0.77 13.95 31.00
C HIS A 160 -0.02 15.05 30.20
N PRO A 161 -0.03 16.31 30.66
CA PRO A 161 0.45 17.44 29.87
C PRO A 161 1.97 17.40 29.74
N SER A 162 2.47 16.74 28.69
CA SER A 162 3.71 17.18 28.07
C SER A 162 3.36 18.46 27.32
N LYS A 163 4.15 19.52 27.52
CA LYS A 163 3.96 20.82 26.86
C LYS A 163 3.64 20.61 25.38
N THR A 164 2.61 21.29 24.87
CA THR A 164 2.30 21.32 23.45
C THR A 164 3.47 21.98 22.72
N TYR A 165 4.37 21.18 22.16
CA TYR A 165 5.44 21.69 21.31
C TYR A 165 4.90 21.75 19.89
N PHE A 166 4.42 22.92 19.49
CA PHE A 166 4.48 23.29 18.08
C PHE A 166 5.91 23.72 17.85
N ALA A 167 6.63 23.09 16.91
CA ALA A 167 7.90 23.63 16.46
C ALA A 167 7.66 25.08 16.00
N ASP A 168 8.15 26.06 16.76
CA ASP A 168 7.92 27.48 16.46
C ASP A 168 8.70 27.94 15.20
N ASN A 169 9.60 27.11 14.68
CA ASN A 169 10.31 27.31 13.42
C ASN A 169 10.36 26.00 12.63
N THR A 170 9.44 25.83 11.69
CA THR A 170 9.53 24.79 10.66
C THR A 170 10.23 25.30 9.39
N SER A 171 11.12 24.50 8.83
CA SER A 171 11.95 24.83 7.67
C SER A 171 11.20 24.64 6.36
N LYS A 172 10.40 23.57 6.24
CA LYS A 172 9.69 23.16 5.01
C LYS A 172 8.19 23.42 5.01
N PHE A 173 7.59 23.58 6.19
CA PHE A 173 6.14 23.68 6.34
C PHE A 173 5.75 24.96 7.05
N ASP A 174 4.53 25.45 6.83
CA ASP A 174 3.89 26.46 7.68
C ASP A 174 2.73 25.80 8.44
N ILE A 175 2.65 26.06 9.76
CA ILE A 175 1.66 25.46 10.65
C ILE A 175 0.75 26.56 11.21
N VAL A 176 -0.57 26.42 10.99
CA VAL A 176 -1.56 27.36 11.52
C VAL A 176 -2.18 26.84 12.81
N LYS A 177 -2.16 27.70 13.85
CA LYS A 177 -2.75 27.44 15.18
C LYS A 177 -4.20 27.97 15.21
N SER A 178 -5.06 27.28 15.97
CA SER A 178 -6.48 27.65 16.16
C SER A 178 -6.83 27.64 17.65
N ASP A 179 -7.91 28.33 18.03
CA ASP A 179 -8.52 28.25 19.37
C ASP A 179 -9.09 26.86 19.65
N LYS A 180 -9.47 26.13 18.57
CA LYS A 180 -9.73 24.70 18.60
C LYS A 180 -8.44 23.93 18.39
N LEU A 181 -8.31 22.77 19.04
CA LEU A 181 -7.16 21.89 18.87
C LEU A 181 -7.19 21.26 17.47
N SER A 182 -6.51 21.90 16.53
CA SER A 182 -6.40 21.47 15.13
C SER A 182 -5.02 21.80 14.59
N VAL A 183 -4.59 21.09 13.55
CA VAL A 183 -3.35 21.38 12.82
C VAL A 183 -3.68 21.50 11.34
N THR A 184 -3.16 22.55 10.72
CA THR A 184 -3.13 22.68 9.26
C THR A 184 -1.70 22.86 8.82
N VAL A 185 -1.29 22.10 7.81
CA VAL A 185 0.07 22.05 7.27
C VAL A 185 0.03 22.60 5.85
N PHE A 186 0.87 23.60 5.59
CA PHE A 186 1.08 24.16 4.26
C PHE A 186 2.50 23.89 3.79
N ARG A 187 2.69 23.72 2.48
CA ARG A 187 4.01 23.73 1.86
C ARG A 187 4.56 25.15 1.83
N LYS A 188 5.73 25.35 2.46
CA LYS A 188 6.40 26.65 2.48
C LYS A 188 6.82 27.08 1.08
N GLY A 189 6.58 28.35 0.75
CA GLY A 189 6.93 28.94 -0.54
C GLY A 189 5.85 28.83 -1.63
N THR A 190 4.94 27.84 -1.56
CA THR A 190 3.76 27.79 -2.45
C THR A 190 2.46 28.11 -1.74
N ASN A 191 2.42 28.06 -0.40
CA ASN A 191 1.22 28.16 0.43
C ASN A 191 0.12 27.15 0.03
N GLU A 192 0.52 26.00 -0.52
CA GLU A 192 -0.41 24.90 -0.82
C GLU A 192 -0.72 24.15 0.48
N MET A 193 -2.01 24.00 0.82
CA MET A 193 -2.42 23.14 1.94
C MET A 193 -2.10 21.69 1.58
N LEU A 194 -1.53 20.94 2.52
CA LEU A 194 -1.28 19.50 2.37
C LEU A 194 -2.20 18.69 3.26
N PHE A 195 -2.43 19.17 4.48
CA PHE A 195 -3.18 18.46 5.52
C PHE A 195 -3.94 19.46 6.38
N THR A 196 -5.18 19.12 6.77
CA THR A 196 -5.90 19.84 7.82
C THR A 196 -6.74 18.90 8.67
N SER A 197 -6.80 19.13 9.99
CA SER A 197 -7.73 18.49 10.90
C SER A 197 -8.84 19.40 11.41
N LEU A 198 -9.01 20.59 10.83
CA LEU A 198 -9.97 21.58 11.31
C LEU A 198 -11.44 21.20 11.03
N ASN A 199 -11.68 20.44 9.96
CA ASN A 199 -13.01 20.23 9.39
C ASN A 199 -13.78 19.03 9.96
N GLY A 200 -13.35 18.45 11.09
CA GLY A 200 -14.02 17.27 11.65
C GLY A 200 -13.95 17.16 13.17
N PRO A 201 -14.68 16.18 13.74
CA PRO A 201 -14.68 15.91 15.17
C PRO A 201 -13.30 15.46 15.67
N LEU A 202 -13.05 15.81 16.94
CA LEU A 202 -11.94 15.29 17.73
C LEU A 202 -12.50 14.75 19.04
N ILE A 203 -12.58 13.43 19.16
CA ILE A 203 -13.15 12.73 20.31
C ILE A 203 -12.05 11.91 20.95
N ALA A 204 -11.85 12.04 22.26
CA ALA A 204 -10.86 11.27 22.98
C ALA A 204 -11.41 10.83 24.33
N SER A 205 -11.23 9.54 24.65
CA SER A 205 -11.50 8.90 25.94
C SER A 205 -10.37 7.89 26.22
N LYS A 206 -10.39 7.21 27.37
CA LYS A 206 -9.37 6.18 27.68
C LYS A 206 -9.51 4.95 26.78
N GLU A 207 -10.72 4.69 26.30
CA GLU A 207 -11.09 3.48 25.56
C GLU A 207 -11.18 3.72 24.04
N TYR A 208 -11.25 4.98 23.61
CA TYR A 208 -11.61 5.34 22.25
C TYR A 208 -11.06 6.72 21.84
N LEU A 209 -10.44 6.78 20.67
CA LEU A 209 -9.96 8.01 20.04
C LEU A 209 -10.48 8.09 18.60
N GLU A 210 -11.13 9.21 18.26
CA GLU A 210 -11.56 9.54 16.91
C GLU A 210 -10.92 10.85 16.46
N TRP A 211 -10.28 10.83 15.30
CA TRP A 211 -9.67 12.01 14.70
C TRP A 211 -9.93 12.07 13.20
N THR A 212 -10.47 13.19 12.74
CA THR A 212 -10.73 13.43 11.33
C THR A 212 -9.71 14.39 10.74
N PHE A 213 -9.26 14.10 9.52
CA PHE A 213 -8.43 15.00 8.74
C PHE A 213 -8.77 14.95 7.25
N GLN A 214 -8.19 15.87 6.49
CA GLN A 214 -8.29 15.92 5.04
C GLN A 214 -6.89 16.09 4.45
N LEU A 215 -6.60 15.33 3.39
CA LEU A 215 -5.49 15.60 2.49
C LEU A 215 -5.98 16.41 1.31
N THR A 216 -5.19 17.38 0.86
CA THR A 216 -5.60 18.22 -0.26
C THR A 216 -5.47 17.43 -1.57
N ASN A 217 -6.56 17.23 -2.29
CA ASN A 217 -6.55 16.51 -3.56
C ASN A 217 -7.38 17.26 -4.61
N THR A 218 -6.85 18.37 -5.11
CA THR A 218 -7.56 19.24 -6.07
C THR A 218 -8.04 18.51 -7.33
N SER A 219 -7.41 17.40 -7.71
CA SER A 219 -7.79 16.56 -8.85
C SER A 219 -8.77 15.42 -8.50
N GLY A 220 -9.15 15.24 -7.23
CA GLY A 220 -9.97 14.12 -6.75
C GLY A 220 -9.24 12.78 -6.68
N ILE A 221 -7.93 12.76 -6.90
CA ILE A 221 -7.12 11.53 -7.00
C ILE A 221 -6.45 11.22 -5.66
N MET A 222 -6.73 10.04 -5.10
CA MET A 222 -6.16 9.56 -3.85
C MET A 222 -5.84 8.06 -3.96
N PHE A 223 -4.77 7.64 -3.28
CA PHE A 223 -4.27 6.27 -3.19
C PHE A 223 -4.16 5.90 -1.72
N GLY A 224 -4.41 4.65 -1.35
CA GLY A 224 -4.33 4.27 0.06
C GLY A 224 -5.04 2.97 0.37
N LEU A 225 -4.75 2.41 1.55
CA LEU A 225 -5.49 1.27 2.11
C LEU A 225 -5.53 0.00 1.21
N GLY A 226 -4.52 -0.19 0.35
CA GLY A 226 -4.47 -1.29 -0.61
C GLY A 226 -5.01 -0.96 -1.99
N GLU A 227 -5.58 0.24 -2.20
CA GLU A 227 -6.14 0.67 -3.48
C GLU A 227 -5.17 1.56 -4.27
N LEU A 228 -5.03 1.25 -5.56
CA LEU A 228 -4.27 2.04 -6.54
C LEU A 228 -5.05 3.24 -7.09
N ASN A 229 -6.32 3.39 -6.76
CA ASN A 229 -7.10 4.61 -6.97
C ASN A 229 -8.36 4.49 -6.09
N ILE A 230 -8.56 5.45 -5.20
CA ILE A 230 -9.76 5.53 -4.36
C ILE A 230 -10.75 6.40 -5.13
N ASP A 231 -11.68 5.74 -5.81
CA ASP A 231 -12.76 6.38 -6.56
C ASP A 231 -14.08 6.11 -5.83
N LEU A 232 -14.62 7.15 -5.19
CA LEU A 232 -15.82 7.06 -4.36
C LEU A 232 -16.95 7.87 -4.99
N ASP A 233 -18.06 7.20 -5.27
CA ASP A 233 -19.34 7.84 -5.57
C ASP A 233 -19.90 8.55 -4.32
N GLU A 234 -20.81 9.51 -4.51
CA GLU A 234 -21.43 10.31 -3.44
C GLU A 234 -22.09 9.47 -2.30
N ASN A 235 -22.48 8.23 -2.60
CA ASN A 235 -23.14 7.32 -1.65
C ASN A 235 -22.20 6.23 -1.11
N SER A 236 -20.92 6.27 -1.45
CA SER A 236 -19.95 5.21 -1.12
C SER A 236 -18.86 5.71 -0.16
N THR A 237 -18.48 4.86 0.79
CA THR A 237 -17.38 5.12 1.71
C THR A 237 -16.42 3.95 1.67
N LEU A 238 -15.11 4.20 1.70
CA LEU A 238 -14.12 3.16 1.88
C LEU A 238 -13.81 3.03 3.38
N THR A 239 -14.23 1.91 3.99
CA THR A 239 -13.91 1.61 5.39
C THR A 239 -13.04 0.38 5.47
N LYS A 240 -11.93 0.49 6.21
CA LYS A 240 -11.01 -0.62 6.44
C LYS A 240 -10.61 -0.72 7.90
N ILE A 241 -10.59 -1.94 8.44
CA ILE A 241 -10.12 -2.23 9.79
C ILE A 241 -8.69 -2.74 9.65
N ILE A 242 -7.73 -1.93 10.07
CA ILE A 242 -6.32 -2.30 10.13
C ILE A 242 -6.12 -3.12 11.40
N TYR A 243 -6.32 -4.43 11.25
CA TYR A 243 -6.09 -5.43 12.27
C TYR A 243 -5.59 -6.70 11.57
N LYS A 244 -4.33 -7.07 11.78
CA LYS A 244 -3.70 -8.16 11.02
C LYS A 244 -4.46 -9.45 11.25
N ASN A 245 -4.99 -10.05 10.19
CA ASN A 245 -5.68 -11.33 10.31
C ASN A 245 -5.53 -12.14 9.03
N GLN A 246 -6.25 -13.25 8.94
CA GLN A 246 -6.18 -14.15 7.79
C GLN A 246 -6.66 -13.53 6.47
N ASP A 247 -7.50 -12.50 6.53
CA ASP A 247 -8.17 -11.87 5.39
C ASP A 247 -7.44 -10.57 4.97
N ASP A 248 -6.78 -9.89 5.92
CA ASP A 248 -5.99 -8.68 5.68
C ASP A 248 -4.77 -8.57 6.62
N HIS A 249 -3.66 -9.18 6.22
CA HIS A 249 -2.37 -9.14 6.93
C HIS A 249 -1.36 -8.17 6.31
N ASN A 250 -1.69 -7.48 5.22
CA ASN A 250 -0.74 -6.72 4.42
C ASN A 250 -1.13 -5.26 4.15
N THR A 251 -2.29 -4.80 4.60
CA THR A 251 -2.67 -3.39 4.42
C THR A 251 -1.88 -2.45 5.32
N LEU A 252 -1.40 -1.35 4.74
CA LEU A 252 -0.70 -0.27 5.44
C LEU A 252 -1.61 0.96 5.53
N PRO A 253 -1.68 1.64 6.69
CA PRO A 253 -2.45 2.87 6.85
C PRO A 253 -1.66 4.08 6.33
N ILE A 254 -1.41 4.08 5.01
CA ILE A 254 -0.76 5.17 4.30
C ILE A 254 -1.63 5.61 3.13
N PHE A 255 -1.66 6.92 2.88
CA PHE A 255 -2.42 7.54 1.81
C PHE A 255 -1.50 8.45 1.02
N MET A 256 -1.71 8.54 -0.29
CA MET A 256 -1.06 9.51 -1.15
C MET A 256 -2.15 10.28 -1.90
N ALA A 257 -2.04 11.60 -1.94
CA ALA A 257 -2.94 12.48 -2.66
C ALA A 257 -2.19 13.18 -3.81
N TYR A 258 -2.89 13.40 -4.92
CA TYR A 258 -2.40 14.20 -6.04
C TYR A 258 -3.10 15.56 -6.07
N SER A 259 -2.31 16.62 -6.11
CA SER A 259 -2.80 18.00 -6.14
C SER A 259 -1.83 18.87 -6.95
N ASN A 260 -2.38 19.67 -7.87
CA ASN A 260 -1.63 20.65 -8.67
C ASN A 260 -0.36 20.10 -9.33
N GLY A 261 -0.41 18.88 -9.90
CA GLY A 261 0.75 18.27 -10.55
C GLY A 261 1.77 17.63 -9.62
N LYS A 262 1.48 17.54 -8.31
CA LYS A 262 2.41 17.06 -7.28
C LYS A 262 1.73 16.07 -6.34
N TYR A 263 2.54 15.34 -5.57
CA TYR A 263 2.05 14.36 -4.62
C TYR A 263 2.38 14.76 -3.18
N HIS A 264 1.64 14.21 -2.24
CA HIS A 264 1.98 14.22 -0.82
C HIS A 264 1.26 13.04 -0.16
N ALA A 265 1.75 12.61 0.99
CA ALA A 265 1.24 11.45 1.68
C ALA A 265 1.04 11.68 3.18
N ALA A 266 0.12 10.91 3.77
CA ALA A 266 0.00 10.75 5.21
C ALA A 266 0.14 9.27 5.57
N LYS A 267 1.02 8.96 6.53
CA LYS A 267 1.25 7.63 7.09
C LYS A 267 0.83 7.64 8.57
N ILE A 268 -0.01 6.70 8.99
CA ILE A 268 -0.59 6.67 10.35
C ILE A 268 0.09 5.59 11.18
N MET A 269 0.93 5.98 12.13
CA MET A 269 1.63 5.00 12.98
C MET A 269 0.69 4.47 14.06
N HIS A 270 0.51 3.15 14.09
CA HIS A 270 -0.37 2.49 15.05
C HIS A 270 -0.04 1.00 15.24
N GLU A 271 -0.25 0.49 16.46
CA GLU A 271 0.21 -0.83 16.92
C GLU A 271 -0.95 -1.87 17.04
N GLY A 272 -2.20 -1.42 17.03
CA GLY A 272 -3.37 -2.23 17.39
C GLY A 272 -4.52 -2.14 16.37
N ALA A 273 -5.76 -2.30 16.83
CA ALA A 273 -6.92 -2.14 15.94
C ALA A 273 -7.22 -0.66 15.58
N LEU A 274 -7.11 -0.33 14.30
CA LEU A 274 -7.43 1.00 13.75
C LEU A 274 -8.47 0.89 12.65
N GLN A 275 -9.63 1.51 12.82
CA GLN A 275 -10.57 1.73 11.73
C GLN A 275 -10.19 3.02 10.98
N VAL A 276 -10.10 2.92 9.66
CA VAL A 276 -9.96 4.04 8.76
C VAL A 276 -11.19 4.11 7.87
N THR A 277 -11.79 5.28 7.74
CA THR A 277 -12.90 5.52 6.81
C THR A 277 -12.60 6.74 5.94
N ILE A 278 -12.75 6.59 4.63
CA ILE A 278 -12.66 7.69 3.67
C ILE A 278 -14.07 7.97 3.14
N LEU A 279 -14.50 9.21 3.32
CA LEU A 279 -15.80 9.72 2.84
C LEU A 279 -15.69 10.22 1.39
N PRO A 280 -16.81 10.35 0.65
CA PRO A 280 -16.79 10.93 -0.70
C PRO A 280 -16.24 12.37 -0.75
N SER A 281 -16.32 13.10 0.37
CA SER A 281 -15.68 14.42 0.57
C SER A 281 -14.15 14.39 0.71
N ASN A 282 -13.53 13.21 0.66
CA ASN A 282 -12.11 12.96 0.94
C ASN A 282 -11.68 13.24 2.39
N LEU A 283 -12.65 13.35 3.31
CA LEU A 283 -12.36 13.32 4.74
C LEU A 283 -11.95 11.91 5.14
N VAL A 284 -10.83 11.82 5.86
CA VAL A 284 -10.29 10.59 6.44
C VAL A 284 -10.59 10.60 7.93
N LEU A 285 -11.37 9.62 8.36
CA LEU A 285 -11.76 9.39 9.74
C LEU A 285 -10.93 8.24 10.31
N LEU A 286 -10.22 8.51 11.40
CA LEU A 286 -9.47 7.52 12.16
C LEU A 286 -10.19 7.20 13.46
N ARG A 287 -10.37 5.91 13.75
CA ARG A 287 -10.94 5.41 15.00
C ARG A 287 -10.02 4.36 15.59
N ASN A 288 -9.32 4.75 16.65
CA ASN A 288 -8.34 3.92 17.33
C ASN A 288 -8.99 3.31 18.60
N LEU A 289 -9.02 1.97 18.66
CA LEU A 289 -9.51 1.24 19.82
C LEU A 289 -8.44 1.22 20.92
N LEU A 290 -8.79 1.65 22.13
CA LEU A 290 -7.89 1.75 23.28
C LEU A 290 -6.75 2.78 23.11
N GLY A 291 -6.85 3.77 22.22
CA GLY A 291 -5.72 4.67 21.90
C GLY A 291 -5.20 5.55 23.06
N LYS A 292 -3.87 5.56 23.28
CA LYS A 292 -3.17 6.56 24.13
C LYS A 292 -2.54 7.69 23.31
N ILE A 293 -1.96 7.33 22.17
CA ILE A 293 -1.26 8.21 21.24
C ILE A 293 -1.65 7.79 19.82
N LEU A 294 -1.82 8.78 18.93
CA LEU A 294 -1.93 8.57 17.49
C LEU A 294 -0.90 9.46 16.80
N GLU A 295 -0.11 8.90 15.91
CA GLU A 295 0.89 9.64 15.15
C GLU A 295 0.54 9.65 13.66
N ILE A 296 0.58 10.84 13.06
CA ILE A 296 0.43 11.06 11.62
C ILE A 296 1.72 11.65 11.08
N GLN A 297 2.26 11.02 10.05
CA GLN A 297 3.48 11.41 9.37
C GLN A 297 3.13 11.99 8.00
N ILE A 298 3.43 13.27 7.76
CA ILE A 298 3.20 13.94 6.48
C ILE A 298 4.47 13.93 5.65
N LEU A 299 4.38 13.40 4.43
CA LEU A 299 5.48 13.30 3.48
C LEU A 299 5.17 14.13 2.24
N ASP A 300 5.98 15.16 2.00
CA ASP A 300 5.87 15.98 0.79
C ASP A 300 6.72 15.40 -0.36
N GLY A 301 6.25 15.41 -1.61
CA GLY A 301 7.09 15.01 -2.74
C GLY A 301 6.49 15.43 -4.08
N PRO A 302 7.22 16.15 -4.97
CA PRO A 302 6.60 16.47 -6.25
C PRO A 302 6.26 15.21 -7.06
N THR A 303 6.90 14.06 -6.79
CA THR A 303 6.59 12.77 -7.43
C THR A 303 6.36 11.64 -6.42
N PRO A 304 5.69 10.53 -6.81
CA PRO A 304 5.53 9.34 -5.97
C PRO A 304 6.88 8.71 -5.58
N ARG A 305 7.88 8.83 -6.46
CA ARG A 305 9.24 8.37 -6.21
C ARG A 305 9.91 9.08 -5.05
N ASP A 306 9.67 10.39 -4.89
CA ASP A 306 10.22 11.17 -3.78
C ASP A 306 9.62 10.70 -2.44
N ILE A 307 8.31 10.43 -2.42
CA ILE A 307 7.63 9.89 -1.24
C ILE A 307 8.17 8.50 -0.91
N TYR A 308 8.32 7.62 -1.91
CA TYR A 308 8.90 6.29 -1.73
C TYR A 308 10.31 6.36 -1.10
N LYS A 309 11.19 7.24 -1.59
CA LYS A 309 12.55 7.40 -1.05
C LYS A 309 12.54 7.82 0.42
N LYS A 310 11.62 8.72 0.79
CA LYS A 310 11.46 9.15 2.19
C LYS A 310 11.05 8.02 3.10
N ILE A 311 10.09 7.21 2.66
CA ILE A 311 9.64 6.01 3.38
C ILE A 311 10.79 5.00 3.53
N ARG A 312 11.59 4.80 2.48
CA ARG A 312 12.74 3.87 2.52
C ARG A 312 13.89 4.37 3.37
N ASN A 313 14.10 5.69 3.48
CA ASN A 313 15.16 6.26 4.31
C ASN A 313 14.90 6.08 5.83
N GLU A 314 13.67 5.76 6.25
CA GLU A 314 13.36 5.36 7.63
C GLU A 314 13.86 3.94 7.96
N GLU A 315 14.27 3.15 6.97
CA GLU A 315 14.71 1.78 7.18
C GLU A 315 16.06 1.71 7.89
N THR A 316 16.12 0.92 8.96
CA THR A 316 17.34 0.68 9.75
C THR A 316 18.20 -0.48 9.23
N SER A 317 17.67 -1.30 8.32
CA SER A 317 18.36 -2.46 7.74
C SER A 317 17.98 -2.71 6.27
N SER A 318 18.81 -2.25 5.34
CA SER A 318 18.72 -2.62 3.93
C SER A 318 19.68 -3.78 3.65
N ASN A 319 19.29 -5.01 3.98
CA ASN A 319 20.01 -6.17 3.47
C ASN A 319 19.51 -6.45 2.05
N LEU A 320 20.42 -6.34 1.08
CA LEU A 320 20.15 -6.71 -0.29
C LEU A 320 19.73 -8.19 -0.35
N ILE A 321 18.61 -8.48 -1.01
CA ILE A 321 18.19 -9.87 -1.20
C ILE A 321 19.21 -10.63 -2.05
N SER A 322 19.50 -11.86 -1.65
CA SER A 322 20.35 -12.77 -2.42
C SER A 322 19.70 -13.11 -3.76
N GLU A 323 20.52 -13.48 -4.75
CA GLU A 323 20.01 -13.84 -6.08
C GLU A 323 19.07 -15.06 -6.02
N TRP A 324 19.41 -16.07 -5.22
CA TRP A 324 18.55 -17.24 -5.01
C TRP A 324 17.23 -16.88 -4.31
N GLY A 325 17.20 -15.81 -3.50
CA GLY A 325 15.98 -15.31 -2.86
C GLY A 325 14.97 -14.67 -3.84
N LEU A 326 15.38 -14.39 -5.09
CA LEU A 326 14.50 -13.90 -6.15
C LEU A 326 13.96 -15.01 -7.06
N GLY A 327 14.47 -16.25 -6.89
CA GLY A 327 14.07 -17.38 -7.70
C GLY A 327 12.74 -18.00 -7.27
N LEU A 328 12.50 -19.23 -7.73
CA LEU A 328 11.27 -19.95 -7.45
C LEU A 328 11.36 -20.68 -6.11
N HIS A 329 10.45 -20.37 -5.19
CA HIS A 329 10.29 -21.06 -3.92
C HIS A 329 9.04 -21.95 -3.94
N ILE A 330 9.18 -23.23 -3.63
CA ILE A 330 8.05 -24.17 -3.57
C ILE A 330 7.77 -24.46 -2.11
N CYS A 331 6.60 -24.05 -1.63
CA CYS A 331 6.15 -24.36 -0.28
C CYS A 331 4.93 -25.29 -0.33
N ARG A 332 5.04 -26.51 0.19
CA ARG A 332 3.93 -27.47 0.21
C ARG A 332 3.17 -27.33 1.52
N GLU A 333 1.91 -26.92 1.44
CA GLU A 333 1.02 -26.71 2.59
C GLU A 333 -0.09 -27.77 2.64
N GLU A 334 0.12 -28.93 2.00
CA GLU A 334 -0.82 -30.07 2.02
C GLU A 334 -0.86 -30.72 3.41
N PRO A 335 -2.03 -30.79 4.09
CA PRO A 335 -2.16 -31.32 5.42
C PRO A 335 -1.51 -32.69 5.55
N ALA A 336 -0.67 -32.83 6.55
CA ALA A 336 -0.10 -34.12 6.95
C ALA A 336 -0.61 -34.50 8.34
N GLN A 337 -1.15 -35.71 8.48
CA GLN A 337 -1.64 -36.16 9.77
C GLN A 337 -0.50 -36.53 10.71
N ASN A 338 0.65 -36.93 10.15
CA ASN A 338 1.84 -37.35 10.88
C ASN A 338 3.11 -37.17 10.02
N LEU A 339 4.28 -37.37 10.62
CA LEU A 339 5.57 -37.22 9.94
C LEU A 339 5.77 -38.20 8.76
N SER A 340 5.18 -39.39 8.79
CA SER A 340 5.30 -40.38 7.70
C SER A 340 4.54 -39.96 6.42
N ASP A 341 3.43 -39.24 6.57
CA ASP A 341 2.70 -38.67 5.44
C ASP A 341 3.56 -37.61 4.71
N LEU A 342 4.25 -36.75 5.47
CA LEU A 342 5.19 -35.76 4.92
C LEU A 342 6.30 -36.45 4.12
N LEU A 343 6.95 -37.47 4.70
CA LEU A 343 7.98 -38.27 4.04
C LEU A 343 7.51 -38.85 2.69
N GLN A 344 6.28 -39.34 2.64
CA GLN A 344 5.69 -39.90 1.42
C GLN A 344 5.42 -38.82 0.35
N GLN A 345 4.91 -37.65 0.75
CA GLN A 345 4.67 -36.54 -0.18
C GLN A 345 5.97 -36.10 -0.87
N TYR A 346 7.07 -35.95 -0.11
CA TYR A 346 8.35 -35.51 -0.67
C TYR A 346 9.03 -36.55 -1.56
N SER A 347 9.00 -37.82 -1.17
CA SER A 347 9.55 -38.90 -2.02
C SER A 347 8.80 -39.02 -3.35
N THR A 348 7.47 -38.83 -3.34
CA THR A 348 6.64 -38.79 -4.54
C THR A 348 7.03 -37.64 -5.46
N PHE A 349 7.20 -36.44 -4.90
CA PHE A 349 7.64 -35.26 -5.64
C PHE A 349 9.02 -35.46 -6.27
N SER A 350 10.00 -35.93 -5.47
CA SER A 350 11.38 -36.18 -5.93
C SER A 350 11.42 -37.17 -7.10
N SER A 351 10.65 -38.26 -7.01
CA SER A 351 10.54 -39.25 -8.09
C SER A 351 9.98 -38.65 -9.37
N LYS A 352 8.93 -37.83 -9.27
CA LYS A 352 8.30 -37.18 -10.43
C LYS A 352 9.21 -36.12 -11.07
N ARG A 353 9.98 -35.39 -10.26
CA ARG A 353 10.92 -34.37 -10.74
C ARG A 353 11.99 -34.96 -11.67
N ALA A 354 12.39 -36.21 -11.48
CA ALA A 354 13.38 -36.88 -12.32
C ALA A 354 12.97 -36.93 -13.81
N ASP A 355 11.67 -36.87 -14.12
CA ASP A 355 11.14 -36.85 -15.49
C ASP A 355 11.23 -35.45 -16.15
N TYR A 356 11.58 -34.40 -15.40
CA TYR A 356 11.62 -33.00 -15.85
C TYR A 356 12.96 -32.34 -15.52
N PRO A 357 14.05 -32.66 -16.25
CA PRO A 357 15.40 -32.17 -15.94
C PRO A 357 15.55 -30.64 -16.04
N ASP A 358 14.75 -29.98 -16.86
CA ASP A 358 14.78 -28.51 -17.03
C ASP A 358 14.07 -27.76 -15.89
N PHE A 359 13.32 -28.49 -15.04
CA PHE A 359 12.65 -27.91 -13.89
C PHE A 359 13.62 -27.73 -12.72
N THR A 360 13.90 -26.47 -12.41
CA THR A 360 14.68 -26.11 -11.22
C THR A 360 13.94 -25.07 -10.37
N TYR A 361 14.26 -25.05 -9.10
CA TYR A 361 13.72 -24.14 -8.09
C TYR A 361 14.82 -23.91 -7.06
N GLU A 362 14.78 -22.77 -6.38
CA GLU A 362 15.89 -22.32 -5.51
C GLU A 362 15.76 -22.88 -4.10
N SER A 363 14.53 -23.01 -3.61
CA SER A 363 14.31 -23.55 -2.28
C SER A 363 12.99 -24.27 -2.13
N ASP A 364 13.00 -25.16 -1.14
CA ASP A 364 11.82 -25.81 -0.62
C ASP A 364 11.47 -25.22 0.75
N CYS A 365 10.22 -24.79 0.93
CA CYS A 365 9.70 -24.38 2.22
C CYS A 365 8.83 -25.52 2.74
N ILE A 366 9.38 -26.31 3.66
CA ILE A 366 8.63 -27.40 4.25
C ILE A 366 7.46 -26.82 5.05
N HIS A 367 6.32 -27.52 5.00
CA HIS A 367 5.09 -27.24 5.74
C HIS A 367 5.35 -26.76 7.17
N ASP A 368 4.60 -25.75 7.61
CA ASP A 368 4.55 -25.32 9.02
C ASP A 368 4.11 -26.43 10.00
N ASP A 369 3.44 -27.48 9.50
CA ASP A 369 3.09 -28.68 10.27
C ASP A 369 4.35 -29.45 10.68
N LEU A 370 5.45 -29.38 9.91
CA LEU A 370 6.70 -30.06 10.28
C LEU A 370 7.19 -29.57 11.64
N LEU A 371 7.26 -28.25 11.85
CA LEU A 371 7.72 -27.70 13.13
C LEU A 371 6.77 -28.10 14.26
N LEU A 372 5.46 -28.03 14.05
CA LEU A 372 4.48 -28.41 15.08
C LEU A 372 4.58 -29.89 15.47
N HIS A 373 4.67 -30.79 14.48
CA HIS A 373 4.84 -32.23 14.72
C HIS A 373 6.17 -32.51 15.43
N LEU A 374 7.26 -31.88 15.00
CA LEU A 374 8.57 -31.98 15.65
C LEU A 374 8.54 -31.55 17.12
N LEU A 375 7.87 -30.44 17.42
CA LEU A 375 7.72 -29.94 18.78
C LEU A 375 6.82 -30.85 19.64
N ALA A 376 5.77 -31.41 19.04
CA ALA A 376 4.85 -32.33 19.72
C ALA A 376 5.50 -33.70 20.04
N GLU A 377 6.50 -34.13 19.26
CA GLU A 377 7.24 -35.36 19.50
C GLU A 377 8.22 -35.22 20.67
N LYS A 378 8.15 -36.13 21.64
CA LYS A 378 9.08 -36.11 22.79
C LYS A 378 10.53 -36.42 22.40
N SER A 379 10.76 -37.16 21.32
CA SER A 379 12.07 -37.55 20.81
C SER A 379 12.02 -37.67 19.28
N PRO A 380 12.08 -36.54 18.54
CA PRO A 380 11.96 -36.55 17.09
C PRO A 380 13.17 -37.21 16.42
N ASN A 381 12.93 -37.93 15.32
CA ASN A 381 14.00 -38.52 14.51
C ASN A 381 14.49 -37.52 13.46
N LEU A 382 15.51 -36.73 13.82
CA LEU A 382 16.08 -35.70 12.95
C LEU A 382 16.82 -36.26 11.73
N THR A 383 17.29 -37.51 11.77
CA THR A 383 18.05 -38.12 10.67
C THR A 383 17.23 -38.24 9.38
N GLN A 384 15.98 -38.69 9.49
CA GLN A 384 15.09 -38.81 8.32
C GLN A 384 14.75 -37.43 7.73
N ILE A 385 14.61 -36.42 8.59
CA ILE A 385 14.31 -35.04 8.18
C ILE A 385 15.53 -34.43 7.50
N ALA A 386 16.73 -34.67 8.03
CA ALA A 386 17.97 -34.25 7.39
C ALA A 386 18.15 -34.90 6.01
N GLU A 387 17.76 -36.18 5.83
CA GLU A 387 17.75 -36.84 4.52
C GLU A 387 16.76 -36.22 3.54
N ILE A 388 15.55 -35.90 4.01
CA ILE A 388 14.55 -35.16 3.23
C ILE A 388 15.12 -33.81 2.80
N VAL A 389 15.59 -32.99 3.74
CA VAL A 389 16.16 -31.66 3.48
C VAL A 389 17.32 -31.76 2.48
N LYS A 390 18.23 -32.73 2.64
CA LYS A 390 19.31 -32.98 1.68
C LYS A 390 18.83 -33.38 0.29
N SER A 391 17.65 -33.98 0.17
CA SER A 391 17.05 -34.34 -1.13
C SER A 391 16.32 -33.17 -1.82
N MET A 392 16.08 -32.06 -1.10
CA MET A 392 15.24 -30.93 -1.52
C MET A 392 16.06 -29.74 -2.07
N GLY A 393 16.62 -29.90 -3.27
CA GLY A 393 17.34 -28.77 -3.91
C GLY A 393 18.52 -28.26 -3.06
N GLU A 394 18.93 -27.01 -3.30
CA GLU A 394 20.13 -26.45 -2.67
C GLU A 394 19.85 -25.66 -1.38
N ASN A 395 18.65 -25.08 -1.23
CA ASN A 395 18.30 -24.27 -0.05
C ASN A 395 17.03 -24.76 0.64
N PHE A 396 17.06 -24.78 1.97
CA PHE A 396 15.93 -25.11 2.82
C PHE A 396 15.40 -23.88 3.56
N LEU A 397 14.09 -23.65 3.44
CA LEU A 397 13.37 -22.62 4.19
C LEU A 397 12.51 -23.26 5.29
N LEU A 398 12.79 -22.92 6.55
CA LEU A 398 11.96 -23.37 7.67
C LEU A 398 10.69 -22.51 7.73
N SER A 399 9.51 -23.13 7.56
CA SER A 399 8.25 -22.46 7.90
C SER A 399 8.10 -22.41 9.42
N TYR A 400 8.05 -21.20 9.98
CA TYR A 400 8.01 -20.95 11.42
C TYR A 400 6.64 -20.37 11.82
N PRO A 401 5.70 -21.21 12.27
CA PRO A 401 4.53 -20.75 13.01
C PRO A 401 4.91 -20.31 14.44
N PRO A 402 4.35 -19.22 14.98
CA PRO A 402 4.66 -18.75 16.34
C PRO A 402 4.05 -19.61 17.47
N GLN A 403 3.13 -20.53 17.16
CA GLN A 403 2.39 -21.32 18.15
C GLN A 403 3.20 -22.50 18.69
N ILE A 404 3.06 -22.79 19.99
CA ILE A 404 3.77 -23.89 20.67
C ILE A 404 2.78 -24.98 21.13
N PRO A 405 2.91 -26.24 20.65
CA PRO A 405 2.07 -27.34 21.12
C PRO A 405 2.19 -27.58 22.62
N ILE A 406 1.06 -27.73 23.32
CA ILE A 406 1.05 -27.87 24.80
C ILE A 406 1.61 -29.22 25.28
N ASN A 407 1.72 -30.21 24.39
CA ASN A 407 2.30 -31.52 24.68
C ASN A 407 3.81 -31.57 24.44
N SER A 408 4.44 -30.45 24.07
CA SER A 408 5.87 -30.35 23.79
C SER A 408 6.72 -30.25 25.07
N LYS A 409 7.97 -30.72 24.98
CA LYS A 409 8.99 -30.49 26.03
C LYS A 409 9.29 -29.00 26.23
N ILE A 410 9.22 -28.22 25.15
CA ILE A 410 9.44 -26.77 25.20
C ILE A 410 8.34 -26.12 26.05
N PHE A 411 7.07 -26.43 25.80
CA PHE A 411 5.98 -25.94 26.64
C PHE A 411 6.16 -26.39 28.10
N ASP A 412 6.51 -27.65 28.35
CA ASP A 412 6.76 -28.16 29.71
C ASP A 412 7.87 -27.39 30.46
N LYS A 413 8.90 -26.91 29.76
CA LYS A 413 9.99 -26.11 30.33
C LYS A 413 9.53 -24.71 30.73
N TYR A 414 8.63 -24.10 29.95
CA TYR A 414 8.23 -22.70 30.13
C TYR A 414 6.83 -22.49 30.73
N LYS A 415 6.03 -23.55 30.90
CA LYS A 415 4.71 -23.46 31.53
C LYS A 415 4.86 -22.97 32.98
N GLY A 416 4.33 -21.78 33.26
CA GLY A 416 4.48 -21.12 34.57
C GLY A 416 5.38 -19.88 34.57
N THR A 417 6.08 -19.62 33.47
CA THR A 417 6.73 -18.31 33.23
C THR A 417 5.71 -17.28 32.71
N ASP A 418 6.13 -16.02 32.58
CA ASP A 418 5.32 -14.92 32.05
C ASP A 418 5.47 -14.72 30.53
N ILE A 419 6.04 -15.70 29.82
CA ILE A 419 6.32 -15.57 28.38
C ILE A 419 5.14 -15.91 27.46
N PHE A 420 4.10 -16.59 27.96
CA PHE A 420 2.89 -16.90 27.20
C PHE A 420 1.76 -15.94 27.54
N PHE A 421 0.88 -15.67 26.58
CA PHE A 421 -0.33 -14.88 26.86
C PHE A 421 -1.21 -15.54 27.92
N LYS A 422 -1.88 -14.70 28.72
CA LYS A 422 -2.72 -15.12 29.83
C LYS A 422 -4.14 -14.58 29.69
N ASN A 423 -5.12 -15.35 30.15
CA ASN A 423 -6.50 -14.91 30.24
C ASN A 423 -6.62 -13.75 31.24
N SER A 424 -7.32 -12.66 30.87
CA SER A 424 -7.48 -11.50 31.75
C SER A 424 -8.18 -11.83 33.07
N THR A 425 -9.10 -12.80 33.06
CA THR A 425 -9.95 -13.13 34.22
C THR A 425 -9.28 -14.14 35.15
N THR A 426 -8.65 -15.19 34.61
CA THR A 426 -8.06 -16.28 35.41
C THR A 426 -6.57 -16.09 35.65
N SER A 427 -5.89 -15.25 34.87
CA SER A 427 -4.42 -15.12 34.82
C SER A 427 -3.68 -16.42 34.47
N GLU A 428 -4.40 -17.44 33.99
CA GLU A 428 -3.83 -18.69 33.49
C GLU A 428 -3.38 -18.55 32.03
N CYS A 429 -2.40 -19.36 31.61
CA CYS A 429 -1.95 -19.44 30.23
C CYS A 429 -3.14 -19.69 29.29
N TYR A 430 -3.25 -18.89 28.23
CA TYR A 430 -4.28 -19.06 27.23
C TYR A 430 -3.90 -20.21 26.28
N ILE A 431 -4.81 -21.18 26.14
CA ILE A 431 -4.67 -22.32 25.24
C ILE A 431 -5.70 -22.18 24.13
N GLY A 432 -5.21 -22.07 22.89
CA GLY A 432 -6.03 -22.01 21.68
C GLY A 432 -5.84 -23.23 20.80
N LYS A 433 -6.28 -23.13 19.54
CA LYS A 433 -6.16 -24.23 18.56
C LYS A 433 -5.51 -23.77 17.28
N TYR A 434 -4.55 -24.54 16.79
CA TYR A 434 -3.94 -24.30 15.49
C TYR A 434 -3.70 -25.64 14.79
N LYS A 435 -4.28 -25.81 13.59
CA LYS A 435 -4.13 -27.01 12.74
C LYS A 435 -4.31 -28.36 13.44
N GLY A 436 -5.30 -28.44 14.33
CA GLY A 436 -5.60 -29.67 15.08
C GLY A 436 -4.77 -29.87 16.35
N PHE A 437 -3.79 -29.00 16.62
CA PHE A 437 -3.05 -28.97 17.88
C PHE A 437 -3.71 -28.01 18.88
N ASP A 438 -3.70 -28.39 20.16
CA ASP A 438 -3.88 -27.44 21.26
C ASP A 438 -2.53 -26.73 21.49
N VAL A 439 -2.55 -25.40 21.45
CA VAL A 439 -1.33 -24.58 21.41
C VAL A 439 -1.38 -23.43 22.40
N ALA A 440 -0.20 -23.05 22.91
CA ALA A 440 0.03 -21.81 23.63
C ALA A 440 0.69 -20.78 22.72
N TYR A 441 0.48 -19.50 23.02
CA TYR A 441 0.98 -18.37 22.23
C TYR A 441 2.01 -17.57 23.02
N PRO A 442 3.30 -17.61 22.64
CA PRO A 442 4.31 -16.76 23.25
C PRO A 442 3.97 -15.29 23.00
N ASN A 443 4.17 -14.44 24.01
CA ASN A 443 4.08 -13.00 23.91
C ASN A 443 5.45 -12.45 23.49
N TYR A 444 5.68 -12.32 22.18
CA TYR A 444 6.95 -11.89 21.61
C TYR A 444 7.32 -10.42 21.92
N ARG A 445 6.51 -9.65 22.68
CA ARG A 445 6.97 -8.38 23.29
C ARG A 445 7.89 -8.62 24.49
N ASN A 446 7.82 -9.80 25.09
CA ASN A 446 8.69 -10.20 26.18
C ASN A 446 10.00 -10.78 25.62
N GLU A 447 11.12 -10.07 25.82
CA GLU A 447 12.47 -10.48 25.37
C GLU A 447 12.89 -11.86 25.90
N SER A 448 12.35 -12.32 27.04
CA SER A 448 12.60 -13.67 27.57
C SER A 448 12.06 -14.80 26.68
N VAL A 449 11.19 -14.50 25.70
CA VAL A 449 10.80 -15.46 24.65
C VAL A 449 12.02 -15.88 23.82
N GLY A 450 13.08 -15.09 23.77
CA GLY A 450 14.33 -15.44 23.08
C GLY A 450 14.91 -16.79 23.52
N ASP A 451 14.82 -17.13 24.81
CA ASP A 451 15.30 -18.43 25.33
C ASP A 451 14.48 -19.60 24.79
N LEU A 452 13.17 -19.42 24.65
CA LEU A 452 12.28 -20.40 24.03
C LEU A 452 12.63 -20.59 22.55
N VAL A 453 12.93 -19.51 21.82
CA VAL A 453 13.31 -19.59 20.41
C VAL A 453 14.69 -20.25 20.23
N ASN A 454 15.63 -20.02 21.16
CA ASN A 454 16.90 -20.73 21.19
C ASN A 454 16.72 -22.24 21.33
N ASP A 455 15.88 -22.69 22.26
CA ASP A 455 15.60 -24.13 22.41
C ASP A 455 14.95 -24.74 21.16
N ILE A 456 14.18 -23.95 20.39
CA ILE A 456 13.66 -24.40 19.08
C ILE A 456 14.82 -24.51 18.07
N GLY A 457 15.71 -23.52 18.05
CA GLY A 457 16.91 -23.53 17.21
C GLY A 457 17.80 -24.75 17.45
N ASP A 458 17.96 -25.15 18.71
CA ASP A 458 18.75 -26.32 19.13
C ASP A 458 18.24 -27.63 18.48
N LEU A 459 16.94 -27.72 18.17
CA LEU A 459 16.36 -28.89 17.48
C LEU A 459 16.84 -29.05 16.03
N PHE A 460 17.36 -27.99 15.44
CA PHE A 460 17.79 -27.96 14.03
C PHE A 460 19.30 -27.80 13.88
N GLU A 461 20.11 -27.95 14.93
CA GLU A 461 21.58 -27.78 14.85
C GLU A 461 22.25 -28.67 13.80
N GLU A 462 21.72 -29.86 13.55
CA GLU A 462 22.23 -30.82 12.56
C GLU A 462 21.70 -30.59 11.13
N ILE A 463 20.76 -29.65 10.96
CA ILE A 463 20.10 -29.35 9.68
C ILE A 463 20.50 -27.94 9.24
N VAL A 464 21.01 -27.82 8.02
CA VAL A 464 21.33 -26.51 7.44
C VAL A 464 20.03 -25.82 7.04
N ILE A 465 19.68 -24.74 7.73
CA ILE A 465 18.56 -23.86 7.37
C ILE A 465 19.12 -22.61 6.68
N ASN A 466 18.70 -22.36 5.44
CA ASN A 466 19.17 -21.24 4.62
C ASN A 466 18.32 -19.97 4.79
N GLY A 467 17.05 -20.14 5.17
CA GLY A 467 16.13 -19.03 5.44
C GLY A 467 14.89 -19.45 6.25
N ILE A 468 14.15 -18.47 6.76
CA ILE A 468 12.93 -18.68 7.56
C ILE A 468 11.75 -18.05 6.85
N SER A 469 10.63 -18.76 6.78
CA SER A 469 9.34 -18.22 6.37
C SER A 469 8.43 -18.12 7.58
N PHE A 470 8.26 -16.91 8.13
CA PHE A 470 7.32 -16.66 9.23
C PHE A 470 5.89 -16.72 8.71
N THR A 471 5.16 -17.77 9.08
CA THR A 471 3.81 -18.04 8.57
C THR A 471 2.76 -17.83 9.66
N LYS A 472 1.58 -17.31 9.27
CA LYS A 472 0.42 -17.13 10.17
C LYS A 472 0.74 -16.32 11.43
N SER A 473 1.62 -15.34 11.29
CA SER A 473 2.09 -14.49 12.39
C SER A 473 1.17 -13.29 12.70
N TRP A 474 -0.05 -13.29 12.15
CA TRP A 474 -1.19 -12.45 12.59
C TRP A 474 -2.00 -13.12 13.72
N PRO A 475 -1.26 -13.56 14.74
CA PRO A 475 -1.40 -14.85 15.45
C PRO A 475 -2.72 -15.61 15.18
N GLN A 476 -2.70 -16.52 14.21
CA GLN A 476 -3.89 -17.31 13.85
C GLN A 476 -4.31 -18.26 14.99
N ASP A 477 -5.61 -18.25 15.31
CA ASP A 477 -6.23 -19.14 16.31
C ASP A 477 -7.59 -19.64 15.80
N GLY A 478 -7.75 -20.96 15.63
CA GLY A 478 -8.99 -21.58 15.17
C GLY A 478 -10.04 -21.82 16.27
N SER A 479 -9.75 -21.50 17.53
CA SER A 479 -10.68 -21.68 18.66
C SER A 479 -11.53 -20.45 18.95
N TYR A 480 -11.04 -19.25 18.59
CA TYR A 480 -11.68 -18.00 18.94
C TYR A 480 -12.60 -17.49 17.83
N GLN A 481 -13.89 -17.42 18.15
CA GLN A 481 -14.89 -16.68 17.37
C GLN A 481 -15.57 -15.70 18.31
N ILE A 482 -15.49 -14.40 18.00
CA ILE A 482 -16.30 -13.41 18.70
C ILE A 482 -17.77 -13.67 18.38
N LYS A 483 -18.59 -13.72 19.43
CA LYS A 483 -20.04 -13.59 19.34
C LYS A 483 -20.48 -12.66 20.47
N ASN A 484 -21.06 -11.51 20.13
CA ASN A 484 -21.52 -10.49 21.08
C ASN A 484 -20.42 -10.00 22.04
N SER A 485 -19.39 -9.33 21.51
CA SER A 485 -18.32 -8.78 22.35
C SER A 485 -18.78 -7.54 23.14
N THR A 486 -18.19 -7.33 24.32
CA THR A 486 -18.31 -6.10 25.11
C THR A 486 -17.27 -5.06 24.71
N ILE A 487 -16.79 -5.07 23.46
CA ILE A 487 -15.78 -4.10 23.01
C ILE A 487 -16.42 -2.71 23.00
N PHE A 488 -15.67 -1.73 23.49
CA PHE A 488 -16.13 -0.36 23.75
C PHE A 488 -16.71 0.34 22.50
N PHE A 489 -16.12 0.08 21.33
CA PHE A 489 -16.65 0.43 20.02
C PHE A 489 -16.72 -0.83 19.17
N TYR A 490 -17.93 -1.17 18.73
CA TYR A 490 -18.23 -2.45 18.10
C TYR A 490 -19.11 -2.23 16.87
N ASN A 491 -18.68 -2.80 15.76
CA ASN A 491 -19.46 -2.96 14.54
C ASN A 491 -19.13 -4.32 13.91
N LYS A 492 -19.91 -4.71 12.91
CA LYS A 492 -19.77 -6.02 12.23
C LYS A 492 -18.39 -6.22 11.60
N GLN A 493 -17.80 -5.17 11.01
CA GLN A 493 -16.48 -5.26 10.37
C GLN A 493 -15.36 -5.53 11.40
N ILE A 494 -15.44 -4.92 12.59
CA ILE A 494 -14.52 -5.19 13.70
C ILE A 494 -14.69 -6.61 14.20
N GLU A 495 -15.92 -7.09 14.37
CA GLU A 495 -16.20 -8.49 14.77
C GLU A 495 -15.59 -9.50 13.79
N GLU A 496 -15.80 -9.29 12.49
CA GLU A 496 -15.21 -10.12 11.44
C GLU A 496 -13.68 -10.07 11.51
N SER A 497 -13.10 -8.89 11.71
CA SER A 497 -11.64 -8.69 11.75
C SER A 497 -10.96 -9.34 12.97
N LEU A 498 -11.67 -9.46 14.09
CA LEU A 498 -11.17 -10.08 15.33
C LEU A 498 -11.43 -11.60 15.39
N SER A 499 -12.00 -12.19 14.35
CA SER A 499 -12.24 -13.62 14.27
C SER A 499 -11.00 -14.38 13.82
N ASN A 500 -10.88 -15.66 14.23
CA ASN A 500 -9.78 -16.56 13.85
C ASN A 500 -8.36 -16.05 14.24
N THR A 501 -8.29 -15.28 15.32
CA THR A 501 -7.07 -14.71 15.90
C THR A 501 -7.14 -14.77 17.42
N LEU A 502 -6.12 -14.30 18.13
CA LEU A 502 -6.13 -14.28 19.59
C LEU A 502 -7.27 -13.42 20.16
N PRO A 503 -7.85 -13.83 21.31
CA PRO A 503 -8.79 -12.98 22.03
C PRO A 503 -8.22 -11.59 22.30
N TRP A 504 -8.98 -10.56 21.93
CA TRP A 504 -8.54 -9.16 22.04
C TRP A 504 -8.18 -8.74 23.47
N ASN A 505 -8.81 -9.36 24.48
CA ASN A 505 -8.67 -9.05 25.90
C ASN A 505 -7.63 -9.92 26.62
N LEU A 506 -6.77 -10.67 25.91
CA LEU A 506 -5.66 -11.35 26.56
C LEU A 506 -4.75 -10.31 27.24
N LYS A 507 -4.28 -10.65 28.45
CA LYS A 507 -3.43 -9.77 29.23
C LYS A 507 -2.06 -9.65 28.56
N ASP A 508 -1.63 -8.42 28.35
CA ASP A 508 -0.31 -8.07 27.83
C ASP A 508 0.29 -6.96 28.70
N GLU A 509 1.19 -7.34 29.61
CA GLU A 509 1.74 -6.46 30.66
C GLU A 509 0.62 -5.79 31.49
N ASP A 510 0.51 -4.46 31.40
CA ASP A 510 -0.49 -3.60 32.06
C ASP A 510 -1.72 -3.31 31.16
N ASP A 511 -1.81 -3.93 29.98
CA ASP A 511 -2.83 -3.65 28.97
C ASP A 511 -3.38 -4.94 28.32
N PHE A 512 -4.05 -4.80 27.18
CA PHE A 512 -4.60 -5.91 26.41
C PHE A 512 -3.91 -6.10 25.07
N HIS A 513 -3.86 -7.35 24.60
CA HIS A 513 -3.30 -7.74 23.31
C HIS A 513 -3.84 -6.91 22.12
N LEU A 514 -5.12 -6.51 22.15
CA LEU A 514 -5.76 -5.65 21.13
C LEU A 514 -4.93 -4.41 20.76
N ARG A 515 -4.19 -3.85 21.72
CA ARG A 515 -3.39 -2.64 21.53
C ARG A 515 -2.14 -2.85 20.68
N TYR A 516 -1.56 -4.04 20.73
CA TYR A 516 -0.26 -4.37 20.11
C TYR A 516 -0.37 -5.48 19.07
N HIS A 517 -1.60 -5.85 18.72
CA HIS A 517 -1.87 -7.00 17.87
C HIS A 517 -1.13 -6.94 16.53
N ASN A 518 -1.07 -5.76 15.89
CA ASN A 518 -0.46 -5.60 14.58
C ASN A 518 1.07 -5.75 14.62
N GLU A 519 1.69 -5.63 15.79
CA GLU A 519 3.14 -5.82 15.97
C GLU A 519 3.54 -7.27 16.24
N TYR A 520 2.58 -8.17 16.50
CA TYR A 520 2.90 -9.53 16.91
C TYR A 520 3.84 -10.22 15.92
N GLY A 521 3.52 -10.16 14.62
CA GLY A 521 4.34 -10.83 13.61
C GLY A 521 5.70 -10.16 13.36
N SER A 522 5.83 -8.85 13.59
CA SER A 522 7.15 -8.21 13.55
C SER A 522 8.01 -8.60 14.74
N ASN A 523 7.41 -8.75 15.92
CA ASN A 523 8.10 -9.15 17.15
C ASN A 523 8.55 -10.63 17.08
N VAL A 524 7.70 -11.52 16.53
CA VAL A 524 8.07 -12.92 16.22
C VAL A 524 9.35 -12.95 15.39
N ARG A 525 9.35 -12.21 14.28
CA ARG A 525 10.47 -12.14 13.35
C ARG A 525 11.72 -11.57 14.01
N GLU A 526 11.59 -10.47 14.74
CA GLU A 526 12.73 -9.80 15.37
C GLU A 526 13.44 -10.70 16.37
N ILE A 527 12.68 -11.32 17.30
CA ILE A 527 13.25 -12.26 18.27
C ILE A 527 13.84 -13.48 17.56
N ALA A 528 13.11 -14.05 16.60
CA ALA A 528 13.59 -15.25 15.90
C ALA A 528 14.85 -14.98 15.07
N ASN A 529 14.89 -13.91 14.29
CA ASN A 529 16.07 -13.58 13.47
C ASN A 529 17.32 -13.31 14.32
N ARG A 530 17.18 -12.74 15.53
CA ARG A 530 18.30 -12.56 16.46
C ARG A 530 18.90 -13.90 16.90
N GLN A 531 18.07 -14.92 17.11
CA GLN A 531 18.50 -16.23 17.60
C GLN A 531 18.92 -17.17 16.46
N PHE A 532 18.23 -17.13 15.31
CA PHE A 532 18.61 -17.86 14.10
C PHE A 532 19.71 -17.13 13.31
N SER A 533 20.68 -16.53 14.00
CA SER A 533 21.68 -15.54 13.56
C SER A 533 22.58 -15.91 12.36
N LYS A 534 22.34 -17.06 11.72
CA LYS A 534 23.08 -17.60 10.55
C LYS A 534 22.31 -17.50 9.23
N GLN A 535 21.09 -16.97 9.22
CA GLN A 535 20.21 -17.06 8.04
C GLN A 535 20.14 -15.77 7.22
N ASN A 536 20.28 -15.91 5.90
CA ASN A 536 20.41 -14.79 4.96
C ASN A 536 19.07 -14.33 4.37
N LEU A 537 18.00 -15.13 4.50
CA LEU A 537 16.69 -14.81 3.92
C LEU A 537 15.57 -15.06 4.93
N SER A 538 14.78 -14.03 5.21
CA SER A 538 13.60 -14.14 6.07
C SER A 538 12.38 -13.59 5.35
N PHE A 539 11.29 -14.36 5.30
CA PHE A 539 10.02 -13.92 4.76
C PHE A 539 9.03 -13.65 5.89
N SER A 540 8.33 -12.52 5.81
CA SER A 540 7.21 -12.18 6.68
C SER A 540 5.89 -12.52 6.00
N SER A 541 4.91 -12.96 6.79
CA SER A 541 3.52 -13.09 6.34
C SER A 541 2.65 -11.90 6.77
N VAL A 542 3.22 -10.90 7.47
CA VAL A 542 2.53 -9.65 7.83
C VAL A 542 3.34 -8.45 7.33
N SER A 543 2.65 -7.42 6.83
CA SER A 543 3.30 -6.14 6.52
C SER A 543 3.55 -5.35 7.80
N ASN A 544 4.70 -4.68 7.91
CA ASN A 544 5.01 -3.78 9.01
C ASN A 544 5.31 -2.37 8.48
N MET A 545 4.81 -1.34 9.16
CA MET A 545 5.04 0.06 8.83
C MET A 545 6.50 0.53 8.96
N MET A 546 7.32 -0.18 9.73
CA MET A 546 8.71 0.18 10.06
C MET A 546 9.74 -0.76 9.44
N SER A 547 9.31 -1.75 8.64
CA SER A 547 10.20 -2.81 8.17
C SER A 547 9.72 -3.35 6.81
N PHE A 548 10.60 -3.31 5.81
CA PHE A 548 10.27 -3.62 4.41
C PHE A 548 10.80 -4.98 3.95
N GLU A 549 10.77 -5.95 4.86
CA GLU A 549 11.23 -7.31 4.59
C GLU A 549 10.44 -7.98 3.45
N PRO A 550 11.00 -9.06 2.85
CA PRO A 550 10.29 -9.94 1.95
C PRO A 550 8.91 -10.34 2.49
N LEU A 551 7.84 -9.84 1.87
CA LEU A 551 6.46 -10.06 2.26
C LEU A 551 5.83 -11.16 1.38
N ILE A 552 5.25 -12.17 2.03
CA ILE A 552 4.49 -13.23 1.36
C ILE A 552 3.03 -13.07 1.74
N ILE A 553 2.22 -12.73 0.74
CA ILE A 553 0.76 -12.74 0.89
C ILE A 553 0.29 -14.20 0.98
N GLN A 554 -0.73 -14.47 1.78
CA GLN A 554 -1.29 -15.80 2.00
C GLN A 554 -2.81 -15.77 1.89
N ASN A 555 -3.46 -16.94 1.93
CA ASN A 555 -4.93 -17.09 1.87
C ASN A 555 -5.56 -16.48 0.61
N VAL A 556 -4.91 -16.72 -0.53
CA VAL A 556 -5.35 -16.20 -1.83
C VAL A 556 -6.26 -17.21 -2.51
N ASN A 557 -7.42 -16.77 -2.97
CA ASN A 557 -8.33 -17.61 -3.71
C ASN A 557 -7.87 -17.82 -5.16
N SER A 558 -8.13 -19.00 -5.72
CA SER A 558 -7.78 -19.35 -7.09
C SER A 558 -8.78 -18.77 -8.08
N SER A 559 -8.80 -17.44 -8.25
CA SER A 559 -9.72 -16.76 -9.17
C SER A 559 -9.06 -15.63 -9.96
N TRP A 560 -9.65 -15.25 -11.10
CA TRP A 560 -9.20 -14.08 -11.87
C TRP A 560 -9.36 -12.77 -11.12
N MET A 561 -10.43 -12.66 -10.30
CA MET A 561 -10.69 -11.49 -9.48
C MET A 561 -9.59 -11.31 -8.43
N ASP A 562 -9.18 -12.40 -7.78
CA ASP A 562 -8.07 -12.39 -6.83
C ASP A 562 -6.74 -12.10 -7.51
N MET A 563 -6.45 -12.72 -8.67
CA MET A 563 -5.23 -12.42 -9.42
C MET A 563 -5.12 -10.91 -9.75
N LYS A 564 -6.23 -10.27 -10.14
CA LYS A 564 -6.29 -8.81 -10.37
C LYS A 564 -6.13 -8.01 -9.08
N HIS A 565 -6.86 -8.38 -8.02
CA HIS A 565 -6.76 -7.73 -6.72
C HIS A 565 -5.32 -7.78 -6.18
N PHE A 566 -4.65 -8.93 -6.28
CA PHE A 566 -3.30 -9.07 -5.77
C PHE A 566 -2.24 -8.37 -6.63
N LEU A 567 -2.43 -8.23 -7.96
CA LEU A 567 -1.58 -7.31 -8.73
C LEU A 567 -1.70 -5.88 -8.21
N ARG A 568 -2.93 -5.38 -7.99
CA ARG A 568 -3.17 -4.03 -7.43
C ARG A 568 -2.49 -3.87 -6.08
N THR A 569 -2.71 -4.82 -5.18
CA THR A 569 -2.12 -4.84 -3.83
C THR A 569 -0.60 -4.91 -3.87
N SER A 570 0.00 -5.66 -4.80
CA SER A 570 1.44 -5.73 -4.99
C SER A 570 2.04 -4.42 -5.51
N LEU A 571 1.39 -3.78 -6.48
CA LEU A 571 1.80 -2.47 -6.98
C LEU A 571 1.68 -1.38 -5.91
N TYR A 572 0.61 -1.40 -5.12
CA TYR A 572 0.40 -0.53 -3.97
C TYR A 572 1.54 -0.68 -2.95
N ASN A 573 1.78 -1.91 -2.49
CA ASN A 573 2.82 -2.21 -1.51
C ASN A 573 4.22 -1.83 -2.03
N SER A 574 4.50 -2.07 -3.31
CA SER A 574 5.77 -1.71 -3.93
C SER A 574 6.00 -0.19 -3.90
N MET A 575 4.98 0.60 -4.25
CA MET A 575 5.05 2.07 -4.22
C MET A 575 5.23 2.65 -2.80
N PHE A 576 4.81 1.92 -1.77
CA PHE A 576 4.92 2.34 -0.36
C PHE A 576 6.05 1.63 0.40
N GLY A 577 7.05 1.10 -0.31
CA GLY A 577 8.31 0.65 0.30
C GLY A 577 8.48 -0.87 0.40
N HIS A 578 7.38 -1.65 0.39
CA HIS A 578 7.43 -3.12 0.39
C HIS A 578 7.71 -3.65 -1.02
N SER A 579 8.94 -3.42 -1.49
CA SER A 579 9.36 -3.74 -2.85
C SER A 579 9.61 -5.23 -3.09
N LEU A 580 9.75 -6.03 -2.02
CA LEU A 580 9.93 -7.48 -2.07
C LEU A 580 8.62 -8.17 -1.67
N ILE A 581 7.68 -8.30 -2.60
CA ILE A 581 6.37 -8.91 -2.36
C ILE A 581 6.14 -10.16 -3.22
N SER A 582 5.53 -11.17 -2.62
CA SER A 582 5.12 -12.42 -3.26
C SER A 582 3.63 -12.68 -3.06
N VAL A 583 3.02 -13.31 -4.05
CA VAL A 583 1.64 -13.83 -4.02
C VAL A 583 1.73 -15.31 -4.40
N PRO A 584 1.01 -16.22 -3.72
CA PRO A 584 1.03 -17.64 -4.04
C PRO A 584 0.54 -17.84 -5.47
N VAL A 585 1.42 -18.37 -6.30
CA VAL A 585 1.15 -18.64 -7.71
C VAL A 585 -0.05 -19.58 -7.84
N CYS A 586 -1.04 -19.18 -8.65
CA CYS A 586 -2.30 -19.89 -8.85
C CYS A 586 -3.24 -19.91 -7.63
N GLY A 587 -3.00 -19.05 -6.63
CA GLY A 587 -3.72 -19.01 -5.37
C GLY A 587 -3.22 -20.05 -4.36
N SER A 588 -3.71 -19.97 -3.12
CA SER A 588 -3.38 -20.90 -2.03
C SER A 588 -4.59 -21.74 -1.55
N ASN A 589 -5.84 -21.32 -1.82
CA ASN A 589 -7.06 -21.94 -1.27
C ASN A 589 -7.36 -23.40 -1.67
N SER A 590 -8.41 -23.98 -1.08
CA SER A 590 -8.84 -25.37 -1.32
C SER A 590 -9.57 -25.61 -2.65
N ASP A 591 -10.14 -24.57 -3.25
CA ASP A 591 -11.09 -24.68 -4.37
C ASP A 591 -10.41 -24.77 -5.74
N TYR A 592 -9.11 -25.07 -5.76
CA TYR A 592 -8.35 -25.17 -6.98
C TYR A 592 -8.63 -26.49 -7.71
N ASP A 593 -9.08 -26.38 -8.96
CA ASP A 593 -9.20 -27.49 -9.88
C ASP A 593 -8.22 -27.26 -11.04
N LYS A 594 -7.17 -28.09 -11.08
CA LYS A 594 -6.10 -27.99 -12.08
C LYS A 594 -6.58 -27.99 -13.53
N LYS A 595 -7.71 -28.66 -13.82
CA LYS A 595 -8.27 -28.74 -15.17
C LYS A 595 -9.09 -27.50 -15.49
N LEU A 596 -9.96 -27.07 -14.58
CA LEU A 596 -10.85 -25.92 -14.81
C LEU A 596 -10.09 -24.59 -14.77
N GLN A 597 -9.01 -24.51 -14.00
CA GLN A 597 -8.21 -23.28 -13.80
C GLN A 597 -6.84 -23.36 -14.47
N GLU A 598 -6.65 -24.23 -15.47
CA GLU A 598 -5.39 -24.33 -16.20
C GLU A 598 -4.98 -22.99 -16.83
N ASP A 599 -5.93 -22.27 -17.42
CA ASP A 599 -5.71 -20.95 -18.04
C ASP A 599 -5.33 -19.88 -17.03
N LEU A 600 -6.06 -19.84 -15.91
CA LEU A 600 -5.77 -18.96 -14.79
C LEU A 600 -4.35 -19.20 -14.30
N CYS A 601 -3.98 -20.46 -14.05
CA CYS A 601 -2.69 -20.80 -13.49
C CYS A 601 -1.54 -20.46 -14.45
N LEU A 602 -1.69 -20.74 -15.76
CA LEU A 602 -0.70 -20.31 -16.76
C LEU A 602 -0.51 -18.79 -16.78
N ARG A 603 -1.59 -18.00 -16.75
CA ARG A 603 -1.50 -16.54 -16.69
C ARG A 603 -0.88 -16.05 -15.38
N TRP A 604 -1.18 -16.72 -14.28
CA TRP A 604 -0.61 -16.38 -12.97
C TRP A 604 0.90 -16.64 -12.93
N TYR A 605 1.39 -17.69 -13.59
CA TYR A 605 2.83 -17.92 -13.75
C TYR A 605 3.51 -16.80 -14.55
N ILE A 606 2.87 -16.26 -15.59
CA ILE A 606 3.38 -15.09 -16.34
C ILE A 606 3.44 -13.87 -15.42
N LEU A 607 2.37 -13.60 -14.67
CA LEU A 607 2.32 -12.50 -13.71
C LEU A 607 3.43 -12.64 -12.66
N ALA A 608 3.54 -13.81 -12.04
CA ALA A 608 4.53 -14.10 -11.02
C ALA A 608 5.97 -14.05 -11.55
N ALA A 609 6.19 -14.33 -12.84
CA ALA A 609 7.48 -14.15 -13.49
C ALA A 609 7.96 -12.70 -13.55
N THR A 610 7.07 -11.73 -13.34
CA THR A 610 7.39 -10.29 -13.25
C THR A 610 7.52 -9.77 -11.82
N MET A 611 7.06 -10.56 -10.83
CA MET A 611 7.07 -10.16 -9.42
C MET A 611 8.48 -10.23 -8.83
N PRO A 612 8.81 -9.43 -7.81
CA PRO A 612 10.13 -9.47 -7.17
C PRO A 612 10.40 -10.83 -6.55
N LEU A 613 9.42 -11.40 -5.84
CA LEU A 613 9.49 -12.73 -5.25
C LEU A 613 8.54 -13.67 -5.98
N MET A 614 8.88 -14.96 -6.03
CA MET A 614 8.05 -15.98 -6.65
C MET A 614 7.90 -17.21 -5.75
N ARG A 615 6.71 -17.36 -5.15
CA ARG A 615 6.37 -18.51 -4.30
C ARG A 615 5.17 -19.26 -4.86
N VAL A 616 5.31 -20.56 -4.99
CA VAL A 616 4.17 -21.46 -5.18
C VAL A 616 3.82 -22.03 -3.81
N SER A 617 2.57 -21.86 -3.37
CA SER A 617 2.08 -22.60 -2.20
C SER A 617 0.65 -23.09 -2.36
N SER A 618 0.37 -24.24 -1.74
CA SER A 618 -0.91 -24.91 -1.92
C SER A 618 -1.32 -25.70 -0.70
N THR A 619 -2.56 -25.46 -0.22
CA THR A 619 -3.10 -26.17 0.94
C THR A 619 -3.62 -27.56 0.62
N ASN A 620 -4.00 -27.89 -0.61
CA ASN A 620 -4.67 -29.17 -0.90
C ASN A 620 -4.11 -29.91 -2.11
N SER A 621 -3.98 -29.22 -3.24
CA SER A 621 -3.53 -29.82 -4.51
C SER A 621 -2.23 -29.15 -4.94
N PRO A 622 -1.19 -29.92 -5.36
CA PRO A 622 0.08 -29.32 -5.70
C PRO A 622 -0.06 -28.43 -6.93
N ARG A 623 0.49 -27.22 -6.84
CA ARG A 623 0.45 -26.20 -7.89
C ARG A 623 1.80 -25.96 -8.55
N ASP A 624 2.83 -26.69 -8.15
CA ASP A 624 4.16 -26.55 -8.74
C ASP A 624 4.17 -26.96 -10.23
N PRO A 625 5.14 -26.47 -11.02
CA PRO A 625 5.11 -26.58 -12.48
C PRO A 625 4.91 -27.99 -13.02
N ILE A 626 5.44 -29.03 -12.35
CA ILE A 626 5.33 -30.41 -12.83
C ILE A 626 4.00 -31.07 -12.44
N ASN A 627 3.18 -30.44 -11.60
CA ASN A 627 1.88 -30.90 -11.16
C ASN A 627 0.69 -30.23 -11.87
N LEU A 628 0.97 -29.35 -12.84
CA LEU A 628 -0.05 -28.73 -13.69
C LEU A 628 -0.75 -29.74 -14.59
N TYR A 629 -1.92 -29.37 -15.13
CA TYR A 629 -2.84 -30.31 -15.76
C TYR A 629 -2.33 -30.94 -17.07
N SER A 630 -1.88 -30.14 -18.04
CA SER A 630 -1.41 -30.63 -19.33
C SER A 630 0.08 -30.39 -19.57
N ASN A 631 0.70 -31.28 -20.36
CA ASN A 631 2.09 -31.11 -20.81
C ASN A 631 2.33 -29.80 -21.56
N TYR A 632 1.31 -29.28 -22.27
CA TYR A 632 1.40 -27.97 -22.92
C TYR A 632 1.65 -26.86 -21.88
N THR A 633 0.83 -26.83 -20.82
CA THR A 633 0.97 -25.83 -19.75
C THR A 633 2.27 -26.00 -18.99
N ILE A 634 2.67 -27.23 -18.66
CA ILE A 634 3.96 -27.52 -18.03
C ILE A 634 5.10 -26.93 -18.87
N ASN A 635 5.18 -27.27 -20.16
CA ASN A 635 6.24 -26.78 -21.04
C ASN A 635 6.26 -25.25 -21.17
N LYS A 636 5.09 -24.61 -21.23
CA LYS A 636 4.99 -23.14 -21.28
C LYS A 636 5.43 -22.50 -19.98
N VAL A 637 5.06 -23.06 -18.84
CA VAL A 637 5.51 -22.57 -17.53
C VAL A 637 7.02 -22.72 -17.39
N LEU A 638 7.62 -23.82 -17.84
CA LEU A 638 9.08 -23.98 -17.83
C LEU A 638 9.80 -22.93 -18.69
N ASP A 639 9.29 -22.60 -19.90
CA ASP A 639 9.80 -21.49 -20.72
C ASP A 639 9.68 -20.13 -20.01
N ILE A 640 8.55 -19.87 -19.34
CA ILE A 640 8.34 -18.65 -18.55
C ILE A 640 9.34 -18.55 -17.39
N LEU A 641 9.58 -19.65 -16.68
CA LEU A 641 10.55 -19.70 -15.58
C LEU A 641 11.97 -19.48 -16.08
N GLN A 642 12.33 -20.04 -17.25
CA GLN A 642 13.63 -19.80 -17.87
C GLN A 642 13.81 -18.32 -18.24
N LYS A 643 12.79 -17.70 -18.85
CA LYS A 643 12.79 -16.26 -19.14
C LYS A 643 12.89 -15.41 -17.88
N ARG A 644 12.19 -15.79 -16.81
CA ARG A 644 12.32 -15.12 -15.51
C ARG A 644 13.77 -15.19 -15.02
N ARG A 645 14.39 -16.37 -15.00
CA ARG A 645 15.79 -16.53 -14.57
C ARG A 645 16.73 -15.61 -15.33
N GLN A 646 16.49 -15.45 -16.64
CA GLN A 646 17.26 -14.51 -17.44
C GLN A 646 17.15 -13.06 -16.99
N LEU A 647 16.04 -12.67 -16.38
CA LEU A 647 15.80 -11.32 -15.89
C LEU A 647 16.10 -11.14 -14.39
N VAL A 648 16.34 -12.21 -13.62
CA VAL A 648 16.61 -12.11 -12.17
C VAL A 648 17.78 -11.17 -11.86
N PRO A 649 18.93 -11.23 -12.57
CA PRO A 649 20.00 -10.25 -12.36
C PRO A 649 19.60 -8.80 -12.64
N TYR A 650 18.75 -8.56 -13.65
CA TYR A 650 18.18 -7.24 -13.92
C TYR A 650 17.23 -6.80 -12.79
N TYR A 651 16.38 -7.70 -12.27
CA TYR A 651 15.50 -7.41 -11.14
C TYR A 651 16.30 -7.04 -9.89
N ARG A 652 17.37 -7.81 -9.59
CA ARG A 652 18.29 -7.54 -8.49
C ARG A 652 18.97 -6.19 -8.63
N THR A 653 19.36 -5.81 -9.85
CA THR A 653 19.94 -4.49 -10.14
C THR A 653 18.99 -3.35 -9.78
N ILE A 654 17.69 -3.49 -10.09
CA ILE A 654 16.68 -2.48 -9.74
C ILE A 654 16.52 -2.39 -8.22
N LEU A 655 16.36 -3.52 -7.55
CA LEU A 655 16.16 -3.59 -6.11
C LEU A 655 17.36 -3.06 -5.33
N ASN A 656 18.59 -3.30 -5.81
CA ASN A 656 19.82 -2.77 -5.22
C ASN A 656 19.91 -1.25 -5.25
N ASN A 657 19.30 -0.61 -6.24
CA ASN A 657 19.23 0.86 -6.32
C ASN A 657 18.17 1.44 -5.38
N SER A 658 17.67 0.64 -4.43
CA SER A 658 16.62 0.99 -3.47
C SER A 658 15.42 1.61 -4.18
N GLU A 659 14.93 0.95 -5.22
CA GLU A 659 13.75 1.36 -5.99
C GLU A 659 12.81 0.16 -6.15
N PRO A 660 11.48 0.37 -6.24
CA PRO A 660 10.54 -0.74 -6.39
C PRO A 660 10.77 -1.45 -7.73
N LEU A 661 10.63 -2.78 -7.76
CA LEU A 661 10.75 -3.53 -8.99
C LEU A 661 9.56 -3.26 -9.92
N ILE A 662 8.36 -3.57 -9.43
CA ILE A 662 7.09 -3.35 -10.14
C ILE A 662 6.46 -2.02 -9.71
N ARG A 663 5.88 -1.28 -10.65
CA ARG A 663 5.45 0.10 -10.39
C ARG A 663 4.18 0.45 -11.15
N PRO A 664 3.19 1.11 -10.51
CA PRO A 664 2.11 1.74 -11.25
C PRO A 664 2.65 2.68 -12.32
N MET A 665 1.94 2.83 -13.43
CA MET A 665 2.39 3.67 -14.56
C MET A 665 2.72 5.10 -14.13
N PHE A 666 1.90 5.71 -13.25
CA PHE A 666 2.08 7.08 -12.78
C PHE A 666 3.33 7.27 -11.88
N PHE A 667 3.93 6.20 -11.35
CA PHE A 667 5.21 6.29 -10.65
C PHE A 667 6.36 6.68 -11.61
N ASN A 668 6.28 6.21 -12.85
CA ASN A 668 7.28 6.48 -13.89
C ASN A 668 6.94 7.72 -14.72
N PHE A 669 5.66 8.05 -14.87
CA PHE A 669 5.16 9.15 -15.68
C PHE A 669 4.21 10.06 -14.87
N PRO A 670 4.67 10.66 -13.76
CA PRO A 670 3.82 11.46 -12.84
C PRO A 670 3.20 12.71 -13.48
N GLU A 671 3.72 13.14 -14.63
CA GLU A 671 3.21 14.26 -15.42
C GLU A 671 1.95 13.93 -16.24
N ILE A 672 1.60 12.64 -16.36
CA ILE A 672 0.45 12.18 -17.15
C ILE A 672 -0.72 11.92 -16.20
N GLU A 673 -1.75 12.76 -16.24
CA GLU A 673 -2.87 12.67 -15.28
C GLU A 673 -3.82 11.49 -15.53
N ASN A 674 -4.00 11.07 -16.78
CA ASN A 674 -5.02 10.09 -17.18
C ASN A 674 -4.60 8.61 -17.05
N ILE A 675 -3.52 8.31 -16.30
CA ILE A 675 -2.98 6.96 -16.13
C ILE A 675 -3.08 6.41 -14.70
N HIS A 676 -3.66 7.17 -13.77
CA HIS A 676 -3.83 6.76 -12.37
C HIS A 676 -4.75 5.55 -12.20
N GLY A 677 -5.69 5.35 -13.13
CA GLY A 677 -6.59 4.18 -13.14
C GLY A 677 -6.02 2.93 -13.82
N LEU A 678 -4.77 2.96 -14.31
CA LEU A 678 -4.17 1.80 -14.98
C LEU A 678 -3.62 0.80 -13.97
N ASP A 679 -4.24 -0.37 -13.91
CA ASP A 679 -3.99 -1.41 -12.92
C ASP A 679 -3.68 -2.79 -13.53
N GLU A 680 -3.88 -2.97 -14.83
CA GLU A 680 -3.54 -4.18 -15.60
C GLU A 680 -2.27 -3.99 -16.46
N GLN A 681 -1.66 -2.80 -16.40
CA GLN A 681 -0.36 -2.51 -16.97
C GLN A 681 0.51 -1.74 -15.98
N TYR A 682 1.79 -2.06 -15.96
CA TYR A 682 2.74 -1.55 -14.98
C TYR A 682 4.16 -1.58 -15.53
N MET A 683 5.06 -0.91 -14.84
CA MET A 683 6.48 -0.88 -15.21
C MET A 683 7.27 -1.88 -14.37
N ILE A 684 8.26 -2.53 -14.99
CA ILE A 684 9.39 -3.16 -14.31
C ILE A 684 10.60 -2.23 -14.44
N GLY A 685 10.97 -1.59 -13.34
CA GLY A 685 12.02 -0.57 -13.33
C GLY A 685 11.62 0.65 -14.16
N ASN A 686 12.59 1.21 -14.89
CA ASN A 686 12.36 2.35 -15.79
C ASN A 686 12.19 1.94 -17.27
N ALA A 687 12.57 0.70 -17.62
CA ALA A 687 12.77 0.31 -19.01
C ALA A 687 11.61 -0.52 -19.58
N LEU A 688 11.01 -1.41 -18.79
CA LEU A 688 10.06 -2.40 -19.27
C LEU A 688 8.64 -2.05 -18.85
N LEU A 689 7.72 -2.04 -19.80
CA LEU A 689 6.27 -2.01 -19.57
C LEU A 689 5.75 -3.44 -19.73
N VAL A 690 4.89 -3.87 -18.81
CA VAL A 690 4.17 -5.15 -18.88
C VAL A 690 2.68 -4.86 -18.92
N ALA A 691 1.96 -5.61 -19.75
CA ALA A 691 0.50 -5.62 -19.75
C ALA A 691 0.00 -7.05 -19.52
N GLN A 692 -0.77 -7.24 -18.45
CA GLN A 692 -1.17 -8.58 -18.01
C GLN A 692 -2.64 -8.85 -18.37
N PRO A 693 -2.94 -9.89 -19.16
CA PRO A 693 -4.32 -10.30 -19.41
C PRO A 693 -4.97 -10.89 -18.14
N MET A 694 -6.13 -10.36 -17.75
CA MET A 694 -6.84 -10.72 -16.51
C MET A 694 -8.08 -11.61 -16.72
N SER A 695 -8.19 -12.28 -17.87
CA SER A 695 -9.25 -13.26 -18.15
C SER A 695 -8.83 -14.23 -19.27
N SER A 696 -9.46 -15.41 -19.33
CA SER A 696 -9.29 -16.38 -20.42
C SER A 696 -9.85 -15.91 -21.76
N ASP A 697 -10.83 -15.01 -21.74
CA ASP A 697 -11.59 -14.62 -22.95
C ASP A 697 -10.95 -13.46 -23.71
N VAL A 698 -9.88 -12.88 -23.18
CA VAL A 698 -9.18 -11.75 -23.77
C VAL A 698 -8.27 -12.24 -24.90
N GLN A 699 -8.56 -11.78 -26.11
CA GLN A 699 -7.76 -12.05 -27.32
C GLN A 699 -7.00 -10.80 -27.82
N GLN A 700 -7.31 -9.64 -27.25
CA GLN A 700 -6.67 -8.37 -27.60
C GLN A 700 -6.64 -7.46 -26.37
N LEU A 701 -5.50 -6.82 -26.12
CA LEU A 701 -5.34 -5.79 -25.09
C LEU A 701 -5.37 -4.40 -25.71
N ASN A 702 -5.93 -3.45 -24.97
CA ASN A 702 -5.71 -2.02 -25.19
C ASN A 702 -4.59 -1.59 -24.25
N ILE A 703 -3.43 -1.21 -24.80
CA ILE A 703 -2.24 -0.90 -24.02
C ILE A 703 -1.89 0.57 -24.21
N PHE A 704 -1.72 1.28 -23.10
CA PHE A 704 -1.25 2.67 -23.10
C PHE A 704 0.27 2.70 -23.13
N LEU A 705 0.82 3.26 -24.21
CA LEU A 705 2.24 3.50 -24.45
C LEU A 705 2.51 5.01 -24.47
N PRO A 706 3.11 5.57 -23.40
CA PRO A 706 3.39 7.01 -23.30
C PRO A 706 4.12 7.56 -24.53
N ALA A 707 3.64 8.68 -25.10
CA ALA A 707 4.23 9.31 -26.28
C ALA A 707 5.59 9.97 -26.05
N THR A 708 6.11 9.91 -24.83
CA THR A 708 7.45 10.37 -24.46
C THR A 708 8.54 9.48 -25.04
N ASN A 709 8.22 8.23 -25.42
CA ASN A 709 9.16 7.26 -25.94
C ASN A 709 8.59 6.52 -27.16
N VAL A 710 9.46 6.03 -28.03
CA VAL A 710 9.17 4.87 -28.88
C VAL A 710 9.36 3.59 -28.08
N TRP A 711 8.44 2.65 -28.32
CA TRP A 711 8.39 1.38 -27.61
C TRP A 711 8.65 0.24 -28.58
N TYR A 712 9.32 -0.80 -28.11
CA TYR A 712 9.55 -2.02 -28.88
C TYR A 712 9.03 -3.21 -28.08
N GLU A 713 8.33 -4.15 -28.72
CA GLU A 713 8.00 -5.43 -28.09
C GLU A 713 9.30 -6.09 -27.60
N PHE A 714 9.37 -6.47 -26.32
CA PHE A 714 10.63 -6.88 -25.71
C PHE A 714 11.14 -8.24 -26.22
N TRP A 715 10.23 -9.14 -26.59
CA TRP A 715 10.60 -10.48 -27.07
C TRP A 715 10.70 -10.57 -28.59
N GLY A 716 9.86 -9.82 -29.32
CA GLY A 716 9.80 -9.83 -30.79
C GLY A 716 10.48 -8.63 -31.47
N GLY A 717 10.72 -7.54 -30.74
CA GLY A 717 11.31 -6.29 -31.22
C GLY A 717 10.46 -5.49 -32.21
N MET A 718 9.16 -5.81 -32.35
CA MET A 718 8.24 -5.00 -33.14
C MET A 718 8.13 -3.58 -32.59
N LYS A 719 8.25 -2.58 -33.46
CA LYS A 719 8.27 -1.17 -33.11
C LYS A 719 6.86 -0.56 -33.03
N TYR A 720 6.65 0.25 -32.01
CA TYR A 720 5.42 1.01 -31.76
C TYR A 720 5.76 2.49 -31.54
N GLU A 721 5.38 3.33 -32.50
CA GLU A 721 5.48 4.78 -32.36
C GLU A 721 4.14 5.36 -31.92
N THR A 722 4.10 5.96 -30.74
CA THR A 722 2.94 6.74 -30.29
C THR A 722 3.17 8.23 -30.54
N LYS A 723 2.07 8.96 -30.75
CA LYS A 723 2.06 10.42 -30.87
C LYS A 723 1.12 10.96 -29.81
N LYS A 724 1.32 12.20 -29.37
CA LYS A 724 0.41 12.87 -28.43
C LYS A 724 -1.04 12.74 -28.90
N GLY A 725 -1.92 12.16 -28.07
CA GLY A 725 -3.32 11.88 -28.39
C GLY A 725 -3.61 10.53 -29.10
N LYS A 726 -2.57 9.72 -29.38
CA LYS A 726 -2.68 8.33 -29.90
C LYS A 726 -1.74 7.41 -29.13
N GLU A 727 -1.94 7.36 -27.82
CA GLU A 727 -1.10 6.62 -26.88
C GLU A 727 -1.61 5.20 -26.62
N TRP A 728 -2.77 4.83 -27.18
CA TRP A 728 -3.34 3.51 -27.03
C TRP A 728 -3.10 2.66 -28.29
N ILE A 729 -2.61 1.44 -28.08
CA ILE A 729 -2.47 0.43 -29.14
C ILE A 729 -3.38 -0.76 -28.87
N LYS A 730 -3.77 -1.44 -29.94
CA LYS A 730 -4.46 -2.72 -29.90
C LYS A 730 -3.46 -3.84 -30.15
N TYR A 731 -3.25 -4.70 -29.16
CA TYR A 731 -2.26 -5.77 -29.22
C TYR A 731 -2.93 -7.14 -29.15
N PRO A 732 -2.88 -7.97 -30.20
CA PRO A 732 -3.43 -9.33 -30.17
C PRO A 732 -2.62 -10.22 -29.21
N ILE A 733 -3.31 -11.09 -28.45
CA ILE A 733 -2.66 -11.97 -27.47
C ILE A 733 -3.11 -13.43 -27.61
N PHE A 734 -2.18 -14.33 -27.33
CA PHE A 734 -2.42 -15.75 -27.09
C PHE A 734 -2.33 -16.07 -25.59
N LYS A 735 -2.85 -17.24 -25.20
CA LYS A 735 -2.95 -17.72 -23.82
C LYS A 735 -1.61 -17.74 -23.06
N SER A 736 -0.50 -17.96 -23.75
CA SER A 736 0.84 -18.05 -23.15
C SER A 736 1.70 -16.80 -23.31
N ASP A 737 1.15 -15.70 -23.85
CA ASP A 737 1.95 -14.52 -24.17
C ASP A 737 2.33 -13.74 -22.90
N TRP A 738 3.63 -13.52 -22.73
CA TRP A 738 4.19 -12.52 -21.84
C TRP A 738 4.33 -11.21 -22.62
N VAL A 739 3.31 -10.35 -22.52
CA VAL A 739 3.28 -9.08 -23.23
C VAL A 739 4.13 -8.06 -22.49
N SER A 740 5.26 -7.68 -23.09
CA SER A 740 6.13 -6.64 -22.55
C SER A 740 6.77 -5.80 -23.64
N PHE A 741 7.09 -4.56 -23.30
CA PHE A 741 7.70 -3.58 -24.18
C PHE A 741 8.89 -2.92 -23.49
N ILE A 742 9.92 -2.61 -24.25
CA ILE A 742 11.07 -1.82 -23.81
C ILE A 742 10.99 -0.41 -24.40
N ALA A 743 11.15 0.61 -23.55
CA ALA A 743 11.24 2.00 -23.98
C ALA A 743 12.61 2.28 -24.64
N GLU A 744 12.62 3.10 -25.69
CA GLU A 744 13.86 3.59 -26.30
C GLU A 744 14.79 4.25 -25.27
N GLY A 745 16.10 4.20 -25.53
CA GLY A 745 17.12 4.69 -24.62
C GLY A 745 17.52 3.72 -23.52
N ASN A 746 16.96 2.51 -23.47
CA ASN A 746 17.26 1.53 -22.42
C ASN A 746 17.97 0.27 -22.95
N ILE A 747 18.81 -0.31 -22.11
CA ILE A 747 19.45 -1.62 -22.31
C ILE A 747 19.03 -2.53 -21.15
N VAL A 748 18.46 -3.68 -21.48
CA VAL A 748 18.12 -4.75 -20.52
C VAL A 748 19.04 -5.94 -20.77
N ALA A 749 19.71 -6.41 -19.72
CA ALA A 749 20.56 -7.60 -19.79
C ALA A 749 19.76 -8.85 -19.43
N GLN A 750 19.91 -9.89 -20.25
CA GLN A 750 19.40 -11.24 -20.04
C GLN A 750 20.57 -12.18 -19.76
N VAL A 751 20.44 -13.04 -18.75
CA VAL A 751 21.54 -13.89 -18.27
C VAL A 751 21.14 -15.37 -18.24
N ASN A 752 21.87 -16.25 -18.91
CA ASN A 752 21.51 -17.68 -18.96
C ASN A 752 21.63 -18.42 -17.61
N THR A 753 22.60 -18.04 -16.76
CA THR A 753 22.91 -18.65 -15.47
C THR A 753 23.52 -17.63 -14.52
N SER A 754 23.27 -17.77 -13.23
CA SER A 754 23.87 -16.97 -12.15
C SER A 754 25.33 -17.33 -11.88
N ASN A 755 25.79 -18.51 -12.32
CA ASN A 755 27.18 -18.93 -12.18
C ASN A 755 28.10 -18.13 -13.12
N ILE A 756 28.88 -17.19 -12.56
CA ILE A 756 29.85 -16.35 -13.26
C ILE A 756 30.73 -17.12 -14.24
N GLY A 757 31.20 -18.33 -13.89
CA GLY A 757 32.08 -19.13 -14.74
C GLY A 757 31.43 -19.63 -16.04
N GLU A 758 30.10 -19.72 -16.05
CA GLU A 758 29.28 -20.23 -17.16
C GLU A 758 28.33 -19.15 -17.71
N MET A 759 28.41 -17.94 -17.16
CA MET A 759 27.51 -16.83 -17.42
C MET A 759 27.68 -16.31 -18.85
N GLN A 760 26.55 -16.20 -19.53
CA GLN A 760 26.41 -15.63 -20.85
C GLN A 760 25.35 -14.54 -20.79
N ILE A 761 25.77 -13.34 -21.14
CA ILE A 761 24.95 -12.13 -21.13
C ILE A 761 24.50 -11.83 -22.57
N THR A 762 23.20 -11.63 -22.73
CA THR A 762 22.58 -11.04 -23.92
C THR A 762 22.09 -9.64 -23.59
N LEU A 763 22.55 -8.63 -24.32
CA LEU A 763 22.10 -7.25 -24.15
C LEU A 763 21.00 -6.91 -25.15
N VAL A 764 19.83 -6.51 -24.67
CA VAL A 764 18.72 -5.99 -25.50
C VAL A 764 18.73 -4.46 -25.42
N ALA A 765 19.21 -3.81 -26.47
CA ALA A 765 19.37 -2.36 -26.55
C ALA A 765 18.29 -1.73 -27.46
N ALA A 766 17.36 -1.00 -26.85
CA ALA A 766 16.36 -0.21 -27.56
C ALA A 766 16.90 1.19 -27.82
N LEU A 767 17.29 1.49 -29.06
CA LEU A 767 17.98 2.74 -29.38
C LEU A 767 17.01 3.89 -29.60
N THR A 768 17.41 5.08 -29.11
CA THR A 768 16.75 6.34 -29.47
C THR A 768 16.94 6.68 -30.95
N LYS A 769 16.25 7.71 -31.45
CA LYS A 769 16.53 8.29 -32.80
C LYS A 769 17.98 8.67 -33.01
N THR A 770 18.67 9.08 -31.94
CA THR A 770 20.09 9.46 -31.98
C THR A 770 21.04 8.26 -31.84
N GLY A 771 20.50 7.04 -31.77
CA GLY A 771 21.29 5.81 -31.64
C GLY A 771 21.86 5.58 -30.25
N GLN A 772 21.21 6.11 -29.20
CA GLN A 772 21.69 6.03 -27.82
C GLN A 772 20.85 5.07 -26.99
N ALA A 773 21.48 4.36 -26.06
CA ALA A 773 20.81 3.60 -25.01
C ALA A 773 21.72 3.41 -23.80
N LYS A 774 21.14 3.19 -22.62
CA LYS A 774 21.88 2.91 -21.38
C LYS A 774 21.22 1.83 -20.54
N GLY A 775 22.02 1.09 -19.79
CA GLY A 775 21.53 0.10 -18.84
C GLY A 775 22.58 -0.20 -17.77
N ALA A 776 22.19 -1.01 -16.80
CA ALA A 776 23.09 -1.48 -15.76
C ALA A 776 22.76 -2.94 -15.41
N LEU A 777 23.76 -3.64 -14.88
CA LEU A 777 23.65 -5.00 -14.37
C LEU A 777 24.53 -5.15 -13.13
N LEU A 778 23.94 -5.65 -12.05
CA LEU A 778 24.65 -6.01 -10.83
C LEU A 778 25.10 -7.46 -10.90
N LEU A 779 26.38 -7.69 -10.69
CA LEU A 779 26.99 -9.03 -10.67
C LEU A 779 27.65 -9.28 -9.32
N TYR A 780 27.40 -10.45 -8.73
CA TYR A 780 27.99 -10.85 -7.46
C TYR A 780 29.21 -11.75 -7.67
N PHE A 781 30.39 -11.31 -7.23
CA PHE A 781 31.65 -12.04 -7.39
C PHE A 781 32.01 -12.79 -6.10
N SER A 782 31.96 -14.13 -6.14
CA SER A 782 32.12 -14.98 -4.95
C SER A 782 33.52 -14.97 -4.34
N ASP A 783 34.55 -14.73 -5.15
CA ASP A 783 35.96 -14.60 -4.75
C ASP A 783 36.19 -13.39 -3.84
N GLU A 784 35.46 -12.30 -4.08
CA GLU A 784 35.56 -11.05 -3.32
C GLU A 784 34.41 -10.85 -2.33
N GLN A 785 33.40 -11.72 -2.38
CA GLN A 785 32.14 -11.59 -1.63
C GLN A 785 31.53 -10.19 -1.80
N SER A 786 31.60 -9.64 -3.01
CA SER A 786 31.25 -8.26 -3.31
C SER A 786 30.35 -8.15 -4.54
N ASP A 787 29.49 -7.15 -4.52
CA ASP A 787 28.64 -6.78 -5.65
C ASP A 787 29.30 -5.71 -6.51
N ILE A 788 29.34 -5.93 -7.82
CA ILE A 788 29.89 -5.01 -8.81
C ILE A 788 28.80 -4.61 -9.78
N THR A 789 28.55 -3.29 -9.86
CA THR A 789 27.61 -2.74 -10.85
C THR A 789 28.34 -2.44 -12.15
N VAL A 790 27.89 -3.08 -13.23
CA VAL A 790 28.35 -2.86 -14.60
C VAL A 790 27.37 -1.93 -15.32
N TYR A 791 27.88 -0.87 -15.91
CA TYR A 791 27.06 0.05 -16.71
C TYR A 791 27.32 -0.17 -18.21
N PHE A 792 26.25 -0.20 -18.99
CA PHE A 792 26.30 -0.30 -20.45
C PHE A 792 25.81 0.99 -21.07
N MET A 793 26.52 1.47 -22.09
CA MET A 793 26.08 2.61 -22.88
C MET A 793 26.30 2.35 -24.36
N VAL A 794 25.32 2.68 -25.17
CA VAL A 794 25.45 2.74 -26.63
C VAL A 794 25.52 4.20 -27.04
N THR A 795 26.55 4.53 -27.82
CA THR A 795 26.69 5.83 -28.47
C THR A 795 26.56 5.69 -29.98
N THR A 796 26.63 6.79 -30.72
CA THR A 796 26.44 6.81 -32.18
C THR A 796 27.32 5.76 -32.89
N GLY A 797 26.71 4.87 -33.68
CA GLY A 797 27.40 3.83 -34.44
C GLY A 797 27.25 2.40 -33.92
N ASN A 798 26.21 2.11 -33.13
CA ASN A 798 25.87 0.77 -32.60
C ASN A 798 27.02 0.11 -31.81
N GLN A 799 27.87 0.90 -31.16
CA GLN A 799 28.94 0.39 -30.30
C GLN A 799 28.51 0.45 -28.84
N VAL A 800 28.73 -0.66 -28.12
CA VAL A 800 28.46 -0.77 -26.69
C VAL A 800 29.76 -0.50 -25.94
N THR A 801 29.74 0.52 -25.10
CA THR A 801 30.76 0.81 -24.10
C THR A 801 30.37 0.15 -22.78
N ILE A 802 31.30 -0.61 -22.21
CA ILE A 802 31.17 -1.22 -20.88
C ILE A 802 31.94 -0.36 -19.90
N ASN A 803 31.28 0.09 -18.83
CA ASN A 803 31.91 0.81 -17.73
C ASN A 803 31.80 -0.03 -16.45
N THR A 804 32.94 -0.45 -15.93
CA THR A 804 33.12 -1.31 -14.76
C THR A 804 34.51 -1.06 -14.16
N ILE A 805 34.82 -1.70 -13.03
CA ILE A 805 36.17 -1.68 -12.47
C ILE A 805 37.16 -2.38 -13.41
N GLU A 806 38.35 -1.79 -13.58
CA GLU A 806 39.34 -2.16 -14.61
C GLU A 806 39.69 -3.66 -14.56
N GLU A 807 39.89 -4.21 -13.36
CA GLU A 807 40.30 -5.61 -13.14
C GLU A 807 39.26 -6.65 -13.62
N LYS A 808 37.98 -6.27 -13.73
CA LYS A 808 36.91 -7.18 -14.16
C LYS A 808 36.46 -6.95 -15.60
N TYR A 809 37.02 -5.96 -16.30
CA TYR A 809 36.59 -5.59 -17.65
C TYR A 809 36.67 -6.77 -18.63
N ASP A 810 37.82 -7.45 -18.72
CA ASP A 810 38.01 -8.55 -19.67
C ASP A 810 37.11 -9.75 -19.36
N ILE A 811 36.87 -10.02 -18.07
CA ILE A 811 35.96 -11.08 -17.61
C ILE A 811 34.54 -10.77 -18.07
N ILE A 812 34.05 -9.57 -17.77
CA ILE A 812 32.69 -9.12 -18.12
C ILE A 812 32.51 -9.06 -19.64
N LYS A 813 33.49 -8.52 -20.36
CA LYS A 813 33.51 -8.51 -21.83
C LYS A 813 33.41 -9.93 -22.39
N GLY A 814 34.11 -10.88 -21.79
CA GLY A 814 34.05 -12.29 -22.13
C GLY A 814 32.69 -12.94 -21.89
N MET A 815 31.91 -12.47 -20.92
CA MET A 815 30.56 -12.97 -20.61
C MET A 815 29.50 -12.49 -21.60
N ILE A 816 29.66 -11.31 -22.19
CA ILE A 816 28.68 -10.77 -23.14
C ILE A 816 28.84 -11.48 -24.48
N LYS A 817 27.85 -12.30 -24.84
CA LYS A 817 27.90 -13.13 -26.05
C LYS A 817 27.12 -12.53 -27.21
N THR A 818 26.00 -11.89 -26.90
CA THR A 818 25.03 -11.43 -27.91
C THR A 818 24.60 -10.00 -27.59
N VAL A 819 24.47 -9.17 -28.63
CA VAL A 819 23.84 -7.86 -28.54
C VAL A 819 22.71 -7.80 -29.57
N CYS A 820 21.52 -7.45 -29.10
CA CYS A 820 20.33 -7.23 -29.91
C CYS A 820 20.03 -5.74 -29.96
N PHE A 821 20.05 -5.15 -31.16
CA PHE A 821 19.66 -3.76 -31.37
C PHE A 821 18.25 -3.65 -31.92
N TYR A 822 17.41 -2.88 -31.24
CA TYR A 822 16.14 -2.41 -31.79
C TYR A 822 16.33 -0.97 -32.25
N THR A 823 16.21 -0.74 -33.55
CA THR A 823 16.54 0.55 -34.17
C THR A 823 15.32 1.18 -34.86
N TYR A 824 15.43 2.48 -35.15
CA TYR A 824 14.36 3.21 -35.83
C TYR A 824 14.13 2.79 -37.29
N ASN A 825 15.17 2.33 -37.98
CA ASN A 825 15.21 2.19 -39.44
C ASN A 825 15.44 0.76 -39.93
N GLU A 826 15.84 -0.18 -39.08
CA GLU A 826 16.13 -1.58 -39.46
C GLU A 826 15.34 -2.57 -38.61
N THR A 827 15.15 -3.78 -39.17
CA THR A 827 14.68 -4.96 -38.42
C THR A 827 15.64 -5.29 -37.28
N VAL A 828 15.11 -5.89 -36.20
CA VAL A 828 15.87 -6.42 -35.08
C VAL A 828 17.11 -7.18 -35.56
N GLY A 829 18.29 -6.72 -35.16
CA GLY A 829 19.56 -7.40 -35.42
C GLY A 829 20.15 -7.90 -34.11
N CYS A 830 20.13 -9.22 -33.90
CA CYS A 830 20.88 -9.88 -32.84
C CYS A 830 22.11 -10.53 -33.46
N ASP A 831 23.29 -10.19 -32.95
CA ASP A 831 24.54 -10.67 -33.51
C ASP A 831 25.62 -10.78 -32.41
N SER A 832 26.74 -11.40 -32.74
CA SER A 832 27.84 -11.64 -31.80
C SER A 832 28.35 -10.33 -31.21
N ALA A 833 28.49 -10.30 -29.90
CA ALA A 833 28.95 -9.13 -29.17
C ALA A 833 30.34 -8.64 -29.62
N ASN A 834 31.19 -9.52 -30.17
CA ASN A 834 32.50 -9.17 -30.72
C ASN A 834 32.44 -8.10 -31.83
N ASN A 835 31.30 -7.97 -32.51
CA ASN A 835 31.12 -6.97 -33.56
C ASN A 835 30.81 -5.56 -33.00
N TYR A 836 30.45 -5.46 -31.71
CA TYR A 836 29.88 -4.23 -31.12
C TYR A 836 30.57 -3.77 -29.84
N LEU A 837 31.23 -4.67 -29.10
CA LEU A 837 31.93 -4.32 -27.85
C LEU A 837 33.25 -3.60 -28.15
N ARG A 838 33.43 -2.42 -27.57
CA ARG A 838 34.73 -1.74 -27.53
C ARG A 838 35.40 -1.87 -26.18
#